data_AF-A0A959DEC0-F1
#
_entry.id   AF-A0A959DEC0-F1
#
_cell.length_a   1.000
_cell.length_b   1.000
_cell.length_c   1.000
_cell.angle_alpha   90.00
_cell.angle_beta   90.00
_cell.angle_gamma   90.00
#
_symmetry.space_group_name_H-M   'P 1'
#
loop_
_entity.id
_entity.type
_entity.pdbx_description
1 polymer ?
#
loop_
_entity_poly.entity_id
_entity_poly.type
_entity_poly.pdbx_seq_one_letter_code
_entity_poly.pdbx_strand_id
1 'polypeptide(L)'
;TNTNDADCDGVPASMDCDDSDPAVVSTNTNDADCDGVPSGIDCDDNDPGVVSTNTNDADCDGVPAAMDCDDTNAAVGSNANDMDCDGVPSSVDCDDNDPDVISTNTNDMDCDGVPATTDCNDNNASITTQPGDACNDDNPNTFGDVIQPDCSCSGVSAVYNTCARVNSSNDDAEERSSGSVSLTSSDLELTYDGGNQVIGMRFTGLNIPQGATIAEAHIQFTVDEARNDNPCNLTISAQASDNAPAFSSSSNNISNRPKANATVAWQPPQWVSVRDAGSAQQTPDIASIIQEVVSRSGYTAGSAIVVIIDGVGRRTAESYNGSSSSAPQLCVEYSLVPPDCPALSANIGDPCNDGDNTTVNDVVGANCICAGTPTACTGWGDADGDGVCSNEDCDDNDPAIITGDNDGDGVCSDVDCNDADPTIAYQPGDPCEDGDPTTFGETIQADCTCAGGGSSPTLSCSQISNGNDDAEESWYGSVSLSNSDLELVYDGFRGNQTIGLRFNGHNIPAGAAIANAYIQFTVDETRNDNPCLLTIYGEDSNNAAAFANSSSNISSRSRTTATVNWQPPAWQSVGSAGLDQQTPDISAIIQEIVNKSGYASSSSIVILIDGTGRRVAKSFNSSSSEAPELCVEYFGASSLSAPAGVATEGSAREEFSQPFQAGTEEAHPDEIGAIRVYPNPGSQELWVEFTSTVEGKVQLQARNINGQLVISEVHEIRPGSNTIAMEGLQLPGGIYFLQLFAGQTIQSAKFIIQKE
;
A
#
# COMPACT_ATOMS: atom_id res chain seq x y z
N THR A 1 -42.91 104.63 -7.21
CA THR A 1 -43.36 103.77 -8.31
C THR A 1 -42.19 102.88 -8.65
N ASN A 2 -42.10 101.73 -7.99
CA ASN A 2 -41.18 100.68 -8.42
C ASN A 2 -41.82 100.13 -9.70
N THR A 3 -41.31 100.51 -10.86
CA THR A 3 -41.97 100.18 -12.14
C THR A 3 -41.65 98.77 -12.63
N ASN A 4 -40.82 98.02 -11.91
CA ASN A 4 -40.20 96.78 -12.36
C ASN A 4 -40.12 95.72 -11.24
N ASP A 5 -41.10 95.70 -10.33
CA ASP A 5 -41.19 94.77 -9.17
C ASP A 5 -42.66 94.91 -8.69
N ALA A 6 -43.51 93.98 -9.10
CA ALA A 6 -44.96 94.13 -9.05
C ALA A 6 -45.57 93.71 -7.71
N ASP A 7 -44.89 92.86 -6.95
CA ASP A 7 -45.32 92.40 -5.63
C ASP A 7 -44.54 93.03 -4.45
N CYS A 8 -43.47 93.78 -4.75
CA CYS A 8 -42.63 94.55 -3.82
C CYS A 8 -41.78 93.70 -2.87
N ASP A 9 -41.35 92.50 -3.28
CA ASP A 9 -40.49 91.61 -2.51
C ASP A 9 -38.98 92.00 -2.56
N GLY A 10 -38.60 92.83 -3.54
CA GLY A 10 -37.24 93.31 -3.77
C GLY A 10 -36.48 92.63 -4.91
N VAL A 11 -37.09 91.67 -5.62
CA VAL A 11 -36.60 91.05 -6.86
C VAL A 11 -37.18 91.82 -8.05
N PRO A 12 -36.38 92.18 -9.08
CA PRO A 12 -36.93 92.81 -10.26
C PRO A 12 -37.80 91.84 -11.06
N ALA A 13 -38.96 92.28 -11.55
CA ALA A 13 -39.92 91.55 -12.39
C ALA A 13 -39.32 90.77 -13.59
N SER A 14 -38.14 91.15 -14.07
CA SER A 14 -37.43 90.44 -15.16
C SER A 14 -36.63 89.22 -14.70
N MET A 15 -36.39 89.12 -13.40
CA MET A 15 -35.65 88.07 -12.74
C MET A 15 -36.51 87.27 -11.76
N ASP A 16 -37.69 87.78 -11.42
CA ASP A 16 -38.61 87.15 -10.49
C ASP A 16 -39.34 85.97 -11.12
N CYS A 17 -39.26 84.83 -10.46
CA CYS A 17 -39.91 83.59 -10.85
C CYS A 17 -41.44 83.64 -10.69
N ASP A 18 -41.96 84.45 -9.77
CA ASP A 18 -43.38 84.77 -9.65
C ASP A 18 -43.57 86.22 -9.16
N ASP A 19 -43.47 87.18 -10.09
CA ASP A 19 -43.69 88.64 -9.88
C ASP A 19 -45.14 88.99 -9.45
N SER A 20 -45.91 88.01 -8.99
CA SER A 20 -47.24 88.18 -8.43
C SER A 20 -47.40 87.67 -7.01
N ASP A 21 -46.41 86.95 -6.46
CA ASP A 21 -46.42 86.41 -5.09
C ASP A 21 -45.19 86.86 -4.27
N PRO A 22 -45.35 87.82 -3.34
CA PRO A 22 -44.23 88.38 -2.58
C PRO A 22 -43.60 87.41 -1.56
N ALA A 23 -44.08 86.15 -1.51
CA ALA A 23 -43.44 85.07 -0.79
C ALA A 23 -42.38 84.31 -1.62
N VAL A 24 -42.39 84.44 -2.94
CA VAL A 24 -41.51 83.75 -3.88
C VAL A 24 -40.35 84.67 -4.27
N VAL A 25 -39.28 84.64 -3.49
CA VAL A 25 -38.07 85.46 -3.74
C VAL A 25 -37.05 84.76 -4.67
N SER A 26 -37.43 83.64 -5.32
CA SER A 26 -36.55 82.90 -6.22
C SER A 26 -36.36 83.66 -7.53
N THR A 27 -35.18 83.52 -8.13
CA THR A 27 -34.82 84.30 -9.32
C THR A 27 -34.37 83.42 -10.47
N ASN A 28 -34.74 83.79 -11.69
CA ASN A 28 -34.29 83.12 -12.92
C ASN A 28 -32.79 83.24 -13.23
N THR A 29 -32.02 83.83 -12.32
CA THR A 29 -30.56 84.00 -12.46
C THR A 29 -29.79 82.72 -12.11
N ASN A 30 -30.37 81.85 -11.28
CA ASN A 30 -29.76 80.59 -10.83
C ASN A 30 -30.73 79.38 -10.96
N ASP A 31 -31.88 79.55 -11.59
CA ASP A 31 -33.01 78.60 -11.72
C ASP A 31 -33.82 79.07 -12.94
N ALA A 32 -33.35 78.73 -14.14
CA ALA A 32 -33.66 79.47 -15.37
C ALA A 32 -35.13 79.38 -15.80
N ASP A 33 -35.82 78.31 -15.44
CA ASP A 33 -37.22 78.06 -15.73
C ASP A 33 -38.14 78.17 -14.49
N CYS A 34 -37.56 78.39 -13.31
CA CYS A 34 -38.25 78.70 -12.05
C CYS A 34 -39.01 77.53 -11.43
N ASP A 35 -38.52 76.31 -11.57
CA ASP A 35 -39.12 75.11 -11.00
C ASP A 35 -38.61 74.74 -9.59
N GLY A 36 -37.57 75.46 -9.12
CA GLY A 36 -36.92 75.25 -7.83
C GLY A 36 -35.64 74.40 -7.89
N VAL A 37 -35.22 73.98 -9.08
CA VAL A 37 -33.95 73.30 -9.34
C VAL A 37 -32.91 74.33 -9.83
N PRO A 38 -31.72 74.39 -9.21
CA PRO A 38 -30.69 75.31 -9.69
C PRO A 38 -30.16 74.94 -11.08
N SER A 39 -30.00 75.91 -11.96
CA SER A 39 -29.49 75.74 -13.34
C SER A 39 -28.15 75.00 -13.48
N GLY A 40 -27.35 74.92 -12.42
CA GLY A 40 -26.11 74.15 -12.43
C GLY A 40 -26.32 72.64 -12.36
N ILE A 41 -27.49 72.19 -11.94
CA ILE A 41 -27.85 70.78 -11.77
C ILE A 41 -29.12 70.38 -12.50
N ASP A 42 -29.85 71.32 -13.09
CA ASP A 42 -31.08 71.06 -13.83
C ASP A 42 -30.79 70.32 -15.15
N CYS A 43 -31.57 69.26 -15.38
CA CYS A 43 -31.51 68.46 -16.61
C CYS A 43 -32.16 69.16 -17.81
N ASP A 44 -33.16 70.03 -17.61
CA ASP A 44 -33.70 70.88 -18.67
C ASP A 44 -34.07 72.26 -18.14
N ASP A 45 -33.06 73.14 -18.10
CA ASP A 45 -33.09 74.55 -17.72
C ASP A 45 -34.08 75.44 -18.52
N ASN A 46 -34.92 74.86 -19.37
CA ASN A 46 -35.96 75.54 -20.16
C ASN A 46 -37.36 74.94 -20.00
N ASP A 47 -37.54 73.84 -19.27
CA ASP A 47 -38.82 73.17 -19.09
C ASP A 47 -39.15 72.98 -17.59
N PRO A 48 -40.00 73.85 -17.01
CA PRO A 48 -40.31 73.81 -15.58
C PRO A 48 -41.15 72.58 -15.17
N GLY A 49 -41.44 71.67 -16.10
CA GLY A 49 -41.96 70.34 -15.82
C GLY A 49 -40.87 69.30 -15.48
N VAL A 50 -39.59 69.61 -15.70
CA VAL A 50 -38.45 68.69 -15.61
C VAL A 50 -37.61 69.00 -14.38
N VAL A 51 -38.13 68.65 -13.21
CA VAL A 51 -37.42 68.84 -11.92
C VAL A 51 -36.29 67.82 -11.66
N SER A 52 -35.86 67.05 -12.67
CA SER A 52 -34.79 66.05 -12.54
C SER A 52 -33.43 66.72 -12.58
N THR A 53 -32.46 66.17 -11.84
CA THR A 53 -31.16 66.81 -11.67
C THR A 53 -30.02 65.89 -12.10
N ASN A 54 -28.95 66.47 -12.65
CA ASN A 54 -27.73 65.77 -13.00
C ASN A 54 -26.88 65.28 -11.80
N THR A 55 -27.37 65.46 -10.57
CA THR A 55 -26.63 65.10 -9.34
C THR A 55 -26.45 63.59 -9.19
N ASN A 56 -27.36 62.79 -9.77
CA ASN A 56 -27.38 61.34 -9.70
C ASN A 56 -27.78 60.70 -11.04
N ASP A 57 -27.65 61.41 -12.16
CA ASP A 57 -28.09 61.05 -13.52
C ASP A 57 -27.40 62.05 -14.47
N ALA A 58 -26.09 61.87 -14.70
CA ALA A 58 -25.25 62.98 -15.17
C ALA A 58 -25.47 63.33 -16.66
N ASP A 59 -26.13 62.46 -17.42
CA ASP A 59 -26.55 62.70 -18.79
C ASP A 59 -28.05 62.97 -18.95
N CYS A 60 -28.82 62.88 -17.87
CA CYS A 60 -30.23 63.26 -17.78
C CYS A 60 -31.17 62.41 -18.63
N ASP A 61 -30.90 61.11 -18.77
CA ASP A 61 -31.74 60.17 -19.52
C ASP A 61 -32.87 59.54 -18.67
N GLY A 62 -32.85 59.79 -17.36
CA GLY A 62 -33.80 59.25 -16.38
C GLY A 62 -33.35 57.95 -15.72
N VAL A 63 -32.14 57.46 -16.01
CA VAL A 63 -31.47 56.35 -15.36
C VAL A 63 -30.52 56.93 -14.29
N PRO A 64 -30.70 56.56 -13.02
CA PRO A 64 -29.74 56.95 -12.00
C PRO A 64 -28.34 56.42 -12.32
N ALA A 65 -27.31 57.25 -12.11
CA ALA A 65 -25.88 56.97 -12.30
C ALA A 65 -25.38 55.62 -11.78
N ALA A 66 -26.06 55.04 -10.79
CA ALA A 66 -25.73 53.72 -10.23
C ALA A 66 -26.25 52.52 -11.05
N MET A 67 -27.16 52.77 -11.98
CA MET A 67 -27.77 51.79 -12.89
C MET A 67 -27.50 52.15 -14.35
N ASP A 68 -26.71 53.20 -14.60
CA ASP A 68 -26.37 53.67 -15.93
C ASP A 68 -25.05 53.06 -16.39
N CYS A 69 -25.09 52.44 -17.56
CA CYS A 69 -23.93 51.84 -18.19
C CYS A 69 -22.90 52.87 -18.68
N ASP A 70 -23.34 54.07 -19.02
CA ASP A 70 -22.48 55.22 -19.32
C ASP A 70 -23.21 56.50 -18.92
N ASP A 71 -23.07 56.87 -17.64
CA ASP A 71 -23.62 58.08 -16.99
C ASP A 71 -23.15 59.41 -17.62
N THR A 72 -22.48 59.36 -18.78
CA THR A 72 -22.09 60.54 -19.57
C THR A 72 -22.73 60.58 -20.94
N ASN A 73 -23.57 59.60 -21.29
CA ASN A 73 -24.09 59.38 -22.63
C ASN A 73 -25.50 58.79 -22.64
N ALA A 74 -26.48 59.69 -22.73
CA ALA A 74 -27.93 59.38 -22.71
C ALA A 74 -28.45 58.45 -23.84
N ALA A 75 -27.57 57.96 -24.71
CA ALA A 75 -27.88 56.95 -25.72
C ALA A 75 -27.56 55.52 -25.26
N VAL A 76 -26.77 55.35 -24.20
CA VAL A 76 -26.44 54.08 -23.56
C VAL A 76 -27.45 53.90 -22.43
N GLY A 77 -28.13 52.75 -22.42
CA GLY A 77 -29.24 52.53 -21.49
C GLY A 77 -28.80 52.03 -20.12
N SER A 78 -29.77 51.69 -19.29
CA SER A 78 -29.50 51.13 -17.97
C SER A 78 -28.98 49.69 -18.03
N ASN A 79 -28.24 49.31 -16.98
CA ASN A 79 -27.77 47.95 -16.73
C ASN A 79 -28.89 46.96 -16.34
N ALA A 80 -30.16 47.35 -16.50
CA ALA A 80 -31.31 46.57 -16.04
C ALA A 80 -31.51 45.25 -16.80
N ASN A 81 -30.96 45.14 -18.01
CA ASN A 81 -30.98 43.91 -18.81
C ASN A 81 -29.61 43.59 -19.43
N ASP A 82 -28.55 44.21 -18.93
CA ASP A 82 -27.17 44.18 -19.45
C ASP A 82 -26.29 44.56 -18.26
N MET A 83 -26.02 43.59 -17.39
CA MET A 83 -25.62 43.82 -16.00
C MET A 83 -24.21 44.41 -15.89
N ASP A 84 -23.35 44.10 -16.85
CA ASP A 84 -21.96 44.56 -16.95
C ASP A 84 -21.72 45.60 -18.04
N CYS A 85 -22.73 45.89 -18.88
CA CYS A 85 -22.76 46.96 -19.86
C CYS A 85 -21.90 46.73 -21.12
N ASP A 86 -21.82 45.50 -21.59
CA ASP A 86 -21.06 45.11 -22.77
C ASP A 86 -21.88 45.09 -24.08
N GLY A 87 -23.21 45.24 -23.97
CA GLY A 87 -24.16 45.21 -25.08
C GLY A 87 -24.81 43.83 -25.32
N VAL A 88 -24.54 42.84 -24.47
CA VAL A 88 -25.14 41.51 -24.45
C VAL A 88 -26.26 41.48 -23.40
N PRO A 89 -27.48 41.06 -23.76
CA PRO A 89 -28.54 40.99 -22.78
C PRO A 89 -28.27 39.93 -21.71
N SER A 90 -28.44 40.25 -20.43
CA SER A 90 -28.22 39.33 -19.29
C SER A 90 -28.94 37.98 -19.38
N SER A 91 -30.01 37.90 -20.18
CA SER A 91 -30.71 36.63 -20.43
C SER A 91 -29.90 35.62 -21.25
N VAL A 92 -28.91 36.10 -22.00
CA VAL A 92 -28.08 35.30 -22.91
C VAL A 92 -26.60 35.44 -22.63
N ASP A 93 -26.20 36.38 -21.79
CA ASP A 93 -24.82 36.61 -21.40
C ASP A 93 -24.26 35.43 -20.59
N CYS A 94 -23.01 35.09 -20.89
CA CYS A 94 -22.26 34.06 -20.22
C CYS A 94 -21.59 34.54 -18.93
N ASP A 95 -21.27 35.84 -18.80
CA ASP A 95 -20.77 36.42 -17.56
C ASP A 95 -21.29 37.85 -17.36
N ASP A 96 -22.47 37.94 -16.74
CA ASP A 96 -23.16 39.19 -16.34
C ASP A 96 -22.33 40.13 -15.42
N ASN A 97 -21.09 39.80 -15.06
CA ASN A 97 -20.23 40.64 -14.23
C ASN A 97 -18.91 41.03 -14.92
N ASP A 98 -18.62 40.57 -16.13
CA ASP A 98 -17.35 40.81 -16.82
C ASP A 98 -17.55 41.34 -18.25
N PRO A 99 -17.45 42.67 -18.47
CA PRO A 99 -17.76 43.29 -19.76
C PRO A 99 -16.77 42.99 -20.89
N ASP A 100 -15.69 42.26 -20.60
CA ASP A 100 -14.81 41.72 -21.62
C ASP A 100 -15.35 40.39 -22.22
N VAL A 101 -16.40 39.78 -21.64
CA VAL A 101 -16.95 38.46 -21.97
C VAL A 101 -18.25 38.56 -22.79
N ILE A 102 -18.12 38.96 -24.06
CA ILE A 102 -19.28 39.11 -24.97
C ILE A 102 -19.92 37.80 -25.50
N SER A 103 -19.58 36.64 -24.92
CA SER A 103 -20.08 35.32 -25.35
C SER A 103 -21.51 35.08 -24.89
N THR A 104 -22.27 34.29 -25.66
CA THR A 104 -23.70 34.06 -25.36
C THR A 104 -24.06 32.58 -25.25
N ASN A 105 -24.99 32.27 -24.35
CA ASN A 105 -25.59 30.94 -24.18
C ASN A 105 -26.36 30.39 -25.41
N THR A 106 -26.46 31.19 -26.48
CA THR A 106 -27.09 30.80 -27.75
C THR A 106 -26.14 30.02 -28.67
N ASN A 107 -24.82 30.27 -28.57
CA ASN A 107 -23.81 29.62 -29.40
C ASN A 107 -22.85 28.71 -28.61
N ASP A 108 -22.96 28.73 -27.29
CA ASP A 108 -22.12 28.04 -26.30
C ASP A 108 -23.04 27.81 -25.09
N MET A 109 -23.70 26.66 -25.03
CA MET A 109 -24.95 26.51 -24.27
C MET A 109 -24.75 26.52 -22.75
N ASP A 110 -23.55 26.21 -22.29
CA ASP A 110 -23.16 26.24 -20.88
C ASP A 110 -22.05 27.26 -20.57
N CYS A 111 -21.57 28.01 -21.57
CA CYS A 111 -20.67 29.15 -21.41
C CYS A 111 -19.25 28.76 -20.97
N ASP A 112 -18.72 27.66 -21.48
CA ASP A 112 -17.34 27.21 -21.21
C ASP A 112 -16.30 27.68 -22.24
N GLY A 113 -16.75 28.39 -23.28
CA GLY A 113 -15.95 28.87 -24.39
C GLY A 113 -15.89 27.92 -25.59
N VAL A 114 -16.58 26.77 -25.55
CA VAL A 114 -16.69 25.81 -26.65
C VAL A 114 -18.01 26.01 -27.38
N PRO A 115 -18.00 26.24 -28.71
CA PRO A 115 -19.25 26.41 -29.44
C PRO A 115 -20.09 25.12 -29.42
N ALA A 116 -21.38 25.24 -29.15
CA ALA A 116 -22.36 24.14 -29.06
C ALA A 116 -22.44 23.22 -30.29
N THR A 117 -21.87 23.63 -31.42
CA THR A 117 -21.73 22.77 -32.61
C THR A 117 -20.60 21.74 -32.52
N THR A 118 -19.75 21.89 -31.53
CA THR A 118 -18.47 21.18 -31.35
C THR A 118 -18.33 20.64 -29.93
N ASP A 119 -19.08 21.22 -28.98
CA ASP A 119 -19.22 20.70 -27.64
C ASP A 119 -20.14 19.48 -27.62
N CYS A 120 -19.65 18.39 -27.03
CA CYS A 120 -20.37 17.16 -26.83
C CYS A 120 -21.19 17.16 -25.53
N ASN A 121 -21.07 18.21 -24.69
CA ASN A 121 -21.82 18.35 -23.45
C ASN A 121 -22.27 19.79 -23.16
N ASP A 122 -23.18 20.29 -24.01
CA ASP A 122 -23.86 21.60 -23.95
C ASP A 122 -24.56 22.00 -22.61
N ASN A 123 -24.47 21.21 -21.53
CA ASN A 123 -25.19 21.47 -20.29
C ASN A 123 -24.29 21.49 -19.05
N ASN A 124 -22.97 21.41 -19.20
CA ASN A 124 -22.05 21.37 -18.07
C ASN A 124 -20.71 22.03 -18.38
N ALA A 125 -20.61 23.32 -18.02
CA ALA A 125 -19.45 24.17 -18.29
C ALA A 125 -18.13 23.71 -17.64
N SER A 126 -18.20 22.74 -16.73
CA SER A 126 -17.02 22.15 -16.09
C SER A 126 -16.44 20.98 -16.88
N ILE A 127 -17.07 20.59 -17.99
CA ILE A 127 -16.71 19.44 -18.81
C ILE A 127 -16.46 19.92 -20.24
N THR A 128 -15.22 20.28 -20.56
CA THR A 128 -14.82 20.56 -21.94
C THR A 128 -14.75 19.22 -22.68
N THR A 129 -15.78 18.90 -23.48
CA THR A 129 -15.80 17.66 -24.28
C THR A 129 -15.92 17.98 -25.76
N GLN A 130 -14.81 18.14 -26.47
CA GLN A 130 -14.80 18.33 -27.91
C GLN A 130 -14.05 17.20 -28.63
N PRO A 131 -14.32 16.97 -29.94
CA PRO A 131 -13.56 16.00 -30.72
C PRO A 131 -12.04 16.20 -30.61
N GLY A 132 -11.34 15.17 -30.16
CA GLY A 132 -9.90 15.18 -29.88
C GLY A 132 -9.53 15.26 -28.40
N ASP A 133 -10.47 15.59 -27.51
CA ASP A 133 -10.24 15.51 -26.06
C ASP A 133 -10.09 14.07 -25.61
N ALA A 134 -9.29 13.86 -24.58
CA ALA A 134 -9.13 12.56 -23.95
C ALA A 134 -10.45 12.13 -23.29
N CYS A 135 -10.81 10.87 -23.47
CA CYS A 135 -11.96 10.26 -22.83
C CYS A 135 -11.62 8.81 -22.46
N ASN A 136 -12.58 8.06 -21.91
CA ASN A 136 -12.44 6.62 -21.68
C ASN A 136 -13.67 5.92 -22.28
N ASP A 137 -13.45 4.98 -23.20
CA ASP A 137 -14.53 4.21 -23.86
C ASP A 137 -14.91 2.92 -23.11
N ASP A 138 -14.37 2.76 -21.90
CA ASP A 138 -14.48 1.60 -21.00
C ASP A 138 -13.98 0.29 -21.64
N ASN A 139 -13.28 0.35 -22.78
CA ASN A 139 -12.72 -0.81 -23.44
C ASN A 139 -11.23 -0.93 -23.12
N PRO A 140 -10.82 -1.87 -22.26
CA PRO A 140 -9.42 -2.03 -21.85
C PRO A 140 -8.50 -2.53 -22.98
N ASN A 141 -9.05 -2.76 -24.19
CA ASN A 141 -8.30 -3.20 -25.37
C ASN A 141 -8.02 -2.08 -26.36
N THR A 142 -8.43 -0.85 -26.05
CA THR A 142 -8.11 0.37 -26.80
C THR A 142 -7.17 1.24 -25.97
N PHE A 143 -6.40 2.10 -26.65
CA PHE A 143 -5.55 3.08 -26.00
C PHE A 143 -5.61 4.40 -26.77
N GLY A 144 -5.31 5.50 -26.10
CA GLY A 144 -5.38 6.84 -26.69
C GLY A 144 -6.81 7.20 -27.07
N ASP A 145 -7.74 6.90 -26.18
CA ASP A 145 -9.16 7.17 -26.32
C ASP A 145 -9.39 8.67 -26.46
N VAL A 146 -10.02 9.05 -27.56
CA VAL A 146 -10.40 10.44 -27.81
C VAL A 146 -11.84 10.54 -28.26
N ILE A 147 -12.45 11.67 -27.94
CA ILE A 147 -13.78 12.00 -28.41
C ILE A 147 -13.73 12.11 -29.94
N GLN A 148 -14.59 11.36 -30.59
CA GLN A 148 -14.70 11.31 -32.04
C GLN A 148 -15.60 12.45 -32.55
N PRO A 149 -15.58 12.78 -33.85
CA PRO A 149 -16.47 13.81 -34.42
C PRO A 149 -17.97 13.57 -34.23
N ASP A 150 -18.38 12.35 -33.85
CA ASP A 150 -19.76 11.99 -33.52
C ASP A 150 -20.04 11.95 -32.01
N CYS A 151 -19.14 12.52 -31.20
CA CYS A 151 -19.19 12.55 -29.74
C CYS A 151 -19.17 11.16 -29.06
N SER A 152 -18.79 10.10 -29.79
CA SER A 152 -18.45 8.82 -29.17
C SER A 152 -17.02 8.87 -28.62
N CYS A 153 -16.77 8.17 -27.51
CA CYS A 153 -15.40 7.91 -27.08
C CYS A 153 -14.89 6.64 -27.76
N SER A 154 -13.71 6.68 -28.38
CA SER A 154 -13.08 5.48 -28.94
C SER A 154 -11.58 5.64 -29.08
N GLY A 155 -10.82 4.58 -28.77
CA GLY A 155 -9.38 4.53 -28.98
C GLY A 155 -8.89 3.59 -30.10
N VAL A 156 -7.58 3.44 -30.17
CA VAL A 156 -6.91 2.56 -31.14
C VAL A 156 -6.80 1.17 -30.55
N SER A 157 -7.23 0.14 -31.27
CA SER A 157 -7.13 -1.25 -30.80
C SER A 157 -5.66 -1.64 -30.54
N ALA A 158 -5.39 -2.04 -29.30
CA ALA A 158 -4.11 -2.53 -28.82
C ALA A 158 -3.96 -4.05 -28.95
N VAL A 159 -4.90 -4.77 -29.59
CA VAL A 159 -4.88 -6.24 -29.69
C VAL A 159 -4.10 -6.69 -30.93
N TYR A 160 -3.12 -7.56 -30.72
CA TYR A 160 -2.26 -8.15 -31.73
C TYR A 160 -2.38 -9.67 -31.69
N ASN A 161 -2.35 -10.31 -32.85
CA ASN A 161 -2.30 -11.78 -32.97
C ASN A 161 -1.06 -12.18 -33.75
N THR A 162 -0.28 -13.10 -33.19
CA THR A 162 0.93 -13.65 -33.81
C THR A 162 0.93 -15.17 -33.68
N CYS A 163 1.45 -15.85 -34.71
CA CYS A 163 1.64 -17.29 -34.66
C CYS A 163 3.04 -17.67 -35.15
N ALA A 164 3.71 -18.58 -34.45
CA ALA A 164 4.98 -19.15 -34.86
C ALA A 164 4.89 -20.67 -34.88
N ARG A 165 5.39 -21.28 -35.97
CA ARG A 165 5.56 -22.72 -36.09
C ARG A 165 6.97 -23.10 -35.66
N VAL A 166 7.14 -24.31 -35.10
CA VAL A 166 8.46 -24.94 -35.01
C VAL A 166 9.12 -24.89 -36.40
N ASN A 167 10.33 -24.31 -36.49
CA ASN A 167 10.94 -23.96 -37.78
C ASN A 167 12.32 -24.56 -38.03
N SER A 168 12.83 -25.36 -37.08
CA SER A 168 14.09 -26.09 -37.18
C SER A 168 13.96 -27.47 -36.56
N SER A 169 14.79 -28.42 -37.02
CA SER A 169 14.82 -29.80 -36.51
C SER A 169 15.13 -29.88 -35.01
N ASN A 170 15.86 -28.92 -34.45
CA ASN A 170 16.18 -28.90 -33.02
C ASN A 170 15.30 -27.94 -32.22
N ASP A 171 14.17 -27.51 -32.79
CA ASP A 171 13.14 -26.74 -32.09
C ASP A 171 11.98 -27.61 -31.62
N ASP A 172 11.95 -28.90 -31.96
CA ASP A 172 11.12 -29.90 -31.31
C ASP A 172 11.96 -31.13 -30.94
N ALA A 173 11.65 -31.73 -29.79
CA ALA A 173 12.46 -32.82 -29.25
C ALA A 173 11.66 -33.72 -28.31
N GLU A 174 12.09 -34.97 -28.24
CA GLU A 174 11.53 -35.98 -27.35
C GLU A 174 12.62 -36.52 -26.43
N GLU A 175 12.35 -36.57 -25.13
CA GLU A 175 13.30 -37.07 -24.14
C GLU A 175 12.76 -38.27 -23.40
N ARG A 176 13.42 -39.42 -23.57
CA ARG A 176 13.05 -40.66 -22.87
C ARG A 176 13.43 -40.58 -21.39
N SER A 177 12.80 -41.41 -20.56
CA SER A 177 13.14 -41.57 -19.14
C SER A 177 14.61 -41.93 -18.83
N SER A 178 15.37 -42.41 -19.82
CA SER A 178 16.82 -42.62 -19.72
C SER A 178 17.65 -41.33 -19.85
N GLY A 179 17.01 -40.20 -20.14
CA GLY A 179 17.62 -38.91 -20.45
C GLY A 179 18.05 -38.74 -21.90
N SER A 180 17.86 -39.74 -22.76
CA SER A 180 18.22 -39.65 -24.18
C SER A 180 17.25 -38.72 -24.92
N VAL A 181 17.80 -37.72 -25.62
CA VAL A 181 17.04 -36.71 -26.38
C VAL A 181 17.10 -37.01 -27.88
N SER A 182 15.94 -37.12 -28.51
CA SER A 182 15.75 -37.21 -29.96
C SER A 182 15.45 -35.83 -30.52
N LEU A 183 16.20 -35.40 -31.54
CA LEU A 183 16.04 -34.11 -32.24
C LEU A 183 15.64 -34.28 -33.71
N THR A 184 15.36 -35.51 -34.15
CA THR A 184 15.14 -35.80 -35.57
C THR A 184 14.04 -36.82 -35.78
N SER A 185 13.18 -37.01 -34.77
CA SER A 185 12.04 -37.92 -34.86
C SER A 185 11.06 -37.42 -35.92
N SER A 186 10.45 -38.32 -36.70
CA SER A 186 9.45 -37.94 -37.71
C SER A 186 8.12 -37.48 -37.09
N ASP A 187 7.92 -37.81 -35.83
CA ASP A 187 6.70 -37.67 -35.06
C ASP A 187 7.03 -37.12 -33.67
N LEU A 188 6.02 -36.56 -33.02
CA LEU A 188 6.04 -36.20 -31.62
C LEU A 188 4.96 -37.02 -30.92
N GLU A 189 5.35 -38.10 -30.25
CA GLU A 189 4.45 -38.83 -29.38
C GLU A 189 4.34 -38.09 -28.05
N LEU A 190 3.22 -37.40 -27.86
CA LEU A 190 2.91 -36.69 -26.62
C LEU A 190 2.87 -37.69 -25.45
N THR A 191 4.03 -37.76 -24.77
CA THR A 191 4.38 -38.43 -23.51
C THR A 191 4.60 -39.95 -23.51
N TYR A 192 4.36 -40.69 -24.60
CA TYR A 192 4.60 -42.15 -24.62
C TYR A 192 5.03 -42.74 -25.98
N ASP A 193 6.24 -43.26 -26.07
CA ASP A 193 6.77 -44.06 -27.21
C ASP A 193 7.40 -45.38 -26.70
N GLY A 194 6.54 -46.33 -26.30
CA GLY A 194 6.98 -47.57 -25.66
C GLY A 194 7.54 -47.40 -24.23
N GLY A 195 7.56 -46.16 -23.73
CA GLY A 195 7.89 -45.72 -22.39
C GLY A 195 7.59 -44.22 -22.24
N ASN A 196 7.47 -43.73 -21.00
CA ASN A 196 7.17 -42.32 -20.77
C ASN A 196 8.32 -41.41 -21.23
N GLN A 197 7.95 -40.27 -21.80
CA GLN A 197 8.89 -39.26 -22.31
C GLN A 197 8.38 -37.85 -22.08
N VAL A 198 9.30 -36.89 -22.12
CA VAL A 198 9.01 -35.45 -22.02
C VAL A 198 9.20 -34.83 -23.39
N ILE A 199 8.23 -34.02 -23.82
CA ILE A 199 8.25 -33.38 -25.14
C ILE A 199 8.57 -31.90 -24.97
N GLY A 200 9.51 -31.42 -25.76
CA GLY A 200 9.88 -30.01 -25.82
C GLY A 200 9.60 -29.43 -27.19
N MET A 201 9.00 -28.24 -27.22
CA MET A 201 8.80 -27.45 -28.44
C MET A 201 9.28 -26.03 -28.20
N ARG A 202 9.98 -25.46 -29.18
CA ARG A 202 10.57 -24.14 -29.16
C ARG A 202 10.01 -23.33 -30.31
N PHE A 203 9.54 -22.13 -29.99
CA PHE A 203 8.95 -21.20 -30.94
C PHE A 203 9.82 -19.96 -31.03
N THR A 204 10.21 -19.59 -32.25
CA THR A 204 10.99 -18.38 -32.53
C THR A 204 10.20 -17.44 -33.43
N GLY A 205 10.51 -16.14 -33.38
CA GLY A 205 9.90 -15.15 -34.27
C GLY A 205 8.44 -14.82 -33.96
N LEU A 206 7.99 -15.02 -32.71
CA LEU A 206 6.69 -14.55 -32.26
C LEU A 206 6.61 -13.02 -32.22
N ASN A 207 7.73 -12.34 -31.98
CA ASN A 207 7.85 -10.87 -31.93
C ASN A 207 6.93 -10.20 -30.88
N ILE A 208 6.61 -10.92 -29.80
CA ILE A 208 5.80 -10.40 -28.69
C ILE A 208 6.69 -9.49 -27.85
N PRO A 209 6.37 -8.19 -27.66
CA PRO A 209 7.14 -7.32 -26.79
C PRO A 209 7.17 -7.79 -25.32
N GLN A 210 8.24 -7.44 -24.61
CA GLN A 210 8.36 -7.72 -23.18
C GLN A 210 7.22 -7.06 -22.40
N GLY A 211 6.63 -7.80 -21.46
CA GLY A 211 5.56 -7.29 -20.61
C GLY A 211 4.20 -7.12 -21.31
N ALA A 212 4.05 -7.57 -22.56
CA ALA A 212 2.74 -7.62 -23.21
C ALA A 212 1.75 -8.46 -22.39
N THR A 213 0.49 -8.03 -22.34
CA THR A 213 -0.59 -8.78 -21.69
C THR A 213 -1.11 -9.84 -22.65
N ILE A 214 -1.04 -11.11 -22.28
CA ILE A 214 -1.48 -12.23 -23.11
C ILE A 214 -2.95 -12.49 -22.84
N ALA A 215 -3.79 -12.30 -23.86
CA ALA A 215 -5.24 -12.49 -23.78
C ALA A 215 -5.63 -13.97 -23.99
N GLU A 216 -5.02 -14.63 -24.98
CA GLU A 216 -5.22 -16.05 -25.27
C GLU A 216 -3.93 -16.62 -25.88
N ALA A 217 -3.60 -17.88 -25.57
CA ALA A 217 -2.57 -18.60 -26.31
C ALA A 217 -2.93 -20.08 -26.46
N HIS A 218 -2.59 -20.68 -27.60
CA HIS A 218 -2.77 -22.12 -27.82
C HIS A 218 -1.74 -22.68 -28.78
N ILE A 219 -1.46 -23.99 -28.64
CA ILE A 219 -0.69 -24.76 -29.63
C ILE A 219 -1.66 -25.58 -30.47
N GLN A 220 -1.57 -25.42 -31.80
CA GLN A 220 -2.24 -26.28 -32.77
C GLN A 220 -1.30 -27.40 -33.22
N PHE A 221 -1.73 -28.64 -33.02
CA PHE A 221 -1.07 -29.85 -33.55
C PHE A 221 -1.75 -30.36 -34.82
N THR A 222 -1.02 -31.15 -35.60
CA THR A 222 -1.55 -31.95 -36.73
C THR A 222 -1.32 -33.41 -36.43
N VAL A 223 -2.33 -34.26 -36.61
CA VAL A 223 -2.20 -35.72 -36.37
C VAL A 223 -1.26 -36.34 -37.41
N ASP A 224 -0.20 -37.01 -36.97
CA ASP A 224 0.62 -37.87 -37.83
C ASP A 224 0.06 -39.30 -37.87
N GLU A 225 -0.17 -39.91 -36.69
CA GLU A 225 -0.78 -41.23 -36.58
C GLU A 225 -2.00 -41.24 -35.66
N ALA A 226 -3.06 -41.94 -36.07
CA ALA A 226 -4.26 -42.17 -35.26
C ALA A 226 -4.04 -43.22 -34.15
N ARG A 227 -2.87 -43.19 -33.48
CA ARG A 227 -2.56 -44.01 -32.31
C ARG A 227 -2.85 -43.25 -31.03
N ASN A 228 -3.56 -43.91 -30.14
CA ASN A 228 -4.08 -43.32 -28.93
C ASN A 228 -3.88 -44.29 -27.76
N ASP A 229 -3.25 -43.82 -26.69
CA ASP A 229 -3.22 -44.54 -25.41
C ASP A 229 -3.96 -43.69 -24.37
N ASN A 230 -4.86 -44.33 -23.63
CA ASN A 230 -5.72 -43.67 -22.65
C ASN A 230 -5.56 -44.34 -21.26
N PRO A 231 -5.75 -43.59 -20.16
CA PRO A 231 -6.04 -42.16 -20.11
C PRO A 231 -4.86 -41.32 -20.65
N CYS A 232 -5.19 -40.21 -21.32
CA CYS A 232 -4.20 -39.26 -21.81
C CYS A 232 -4.35 -37.97 -21.01
N ASN A 233 -3.45 -37.80 -20.04
CA ASN A 233 -3.45 -36.69 -19.10
C ASN A 233 -2.08 -36.01 -19.21
N LEU A 234 -2.08 -34.82 -19.78
CA LEU A 234 -0.88 -34.06 -20.09
C LEU A 234 -0.82 -32.81 -19.20
N THR A 235 0.39 -32.42 -18.86
CA THR A 235 0.70 -31.17 -18.18
C THR A 235 1.57 -30.34 -19.10
N ILE A 236 1.10 -29.13 -19.42
CA ILE A 236 1.78 -28.16 -20.27
C ILE A 236 2.42 -27.12 -19.36
N SER A 237 3.69 -26.85 -19.58
CA SER A 237 4.49 -25.86 -18.85
C SER A 237 5.37 -25.09 -19.82
N ALA A 238 5.78 -23.87 -19.47
CA ALA A 238 6.78 -23.14 -20.23
C ALA A 238 8.16 -23.21 -19.54
N GLN A 239 9.25 -23.04 -20.29
CA GLN A 239 10.57 -22.86 -19.71
C GLN A 239 10.70 -21.45 -19.12
N ALA A 240 11.12 -21.33 -17.87
CA ALA A 240 11.48 -20.07 -17.23
C ALA A 240 12.84 -19.56 -17.76
N SER A 241 12.85 -18.98 -18.96
CA SER A 241 14.04 -18.46 -19.62
C SER A 241 13.75 -17.18 -20.41
N ASP A 242 14.65 -16.21 -20.30
CA ASP A 242 14.56 -14.92 -20.99
C ASP A 242 14.65 -15.06 -22.52
N ASN A 243 15.45 -16.02 -22.98
CA ASN A 243 15.54 -16.42 -24.39
C ASN A 243 15.97 -17.89 -24.45
N ALA A 244 14.99 -18.79 -24.67
CA ALA A 244 15.24 -20.21 -24.60
C ALA A 244 16.22 -20.67 -25.70
N PRO A 245 17.27 -21.45 -25.37
CA PRO A 245 18.14 -22.05 -26.37
C PRO A 245 17.45 -23.23 -27.08
N ALA A 246 17.88 -23.51 -28.31
CA ALA A 246 17.46 -24.71 -29.04
C ALA A 246 17.79 -26.00 -28.28
N PHE A 247 17.08 -27.09 -28.59
CA PHE A 247 17.35 -28.39 -27.97
C PHE A 247 18.70 -28.96 -28.44
N SER A 248 19.31 -29.77 -27.58
CA SER A 248 20.55 -30.47 -27.87
C SER A 248 20.44 -31.95 -27.48
N SER A 249 21.30 -32.80 -28.03
CA SER A 249 21.34 -34.22 -27.70
C SER A 249 22.00 -34.51 -26.33
N SER A 250 22.23 -33.48 -25.52
CA SER A 250 22.76 -33.64 -24.16
C SER A 250 21.73 -34.39 -23.31
N SER A 251 22.19 -35.27 -22.41
CA SER A 251 21.29 -36.03 -21.55
C SER A 251 20.43 -35.09 -20.70
N ASN A 252 19.14 -35.36 -20.59
CA ASN A 252 18.17 -34.59 -19.79
C ASN A 252 18.06 -33.11 -20.23
N ASN A 253 18.23 -32.79 -21.53
CA ASN A 253 18.16 -31.42 -22.04
C ASN A 253 16.78 -30.78 -21.89
N ILE A 254 15.70 -31.57 -21.80
CA ILE A 254 14.32 -31.09 -21.67
C ILE A 254 13.93 -31.09 -20.19
N SER A 255 14.05 -32.23 -19.49
CA SER A 255 13.62 -32.34 -18.09
C SER A 255 14.39 -31.45 -17.12
N ASN A 256 15.66 -31.13 -17.39
CA ASN A 256 16.45 -30.21 -16.54
C ASN A 256 16.18 -28.72 -16.82
N ARG A 257 15.34 -28.37 -17.79
CA ARG A 257 15.02 -26.95 -18.05
C ARG A 257 14.18 -26.42 -16.88
N PRO A 258 14.55 -25.27 -16.30
CA PRO A 258 13.73 -24.64 -15.26
C PRO A 258 12.37 -24.30 -15.85
N LYS A 259 11.30 -24.73 -15.18
CA LYS A 259 9.93 -24.49 -15.61
C LYS A 259 9.38 -23.23 -14.96
N ALA A 260 8.47 -22.59 -15.66
CA ALA A 260 7.56 -21.59 -15.13
C ALA A 260 6.70 -22.23 -14.01
N ASN A 261 6.24 -21.43 -13.05
CA ASN A 261 5.37 -21.90 -11.97
C ASN A 261 3.98 -22.27 -12.48
N ALA A 262 3.45 -21.50 -13.43
CA ALA A 262 2.16 -21.80 -14.04
C ALA A 262 2.22 -23.11 -14.86
N THR A 263 1.17 -23.92 -14.76
CA THR A 263 0.98 -25.11 -15.59
C THR A 263 -0.48 -25.23 -16.02
N VAL A 264 -0.71 -25.89 -17.15
CA VAL A 264 -2.06 -26.15 -17.68
C VAL A 264 -2.24 -27.66 -17.87
N ALA A 265 -3.31 -28.20 -17.30
CA ALA A 265 -3.70 -29.59 -17.52
C ALA A 265 -4.46 -29.73 -18.84
N TRP A 266 -4.13 -30.76 -19.62
CA TRP A 266 -4.79 -31.06 -20.88
C TRP A 266 -5.14 -32.54 -20.98
N GLN A 267 -6.40 -32.82 -21.26
CA GLN A 267 -6.91 -34.16 -21.54
C GLN A 267 -7.39 -34.22 -23.00
N PRO A 268 -6.48 -34.37 -23.98
CA PRO A 268 -6.86 -34.34 -25.37
C PRO A 268 -7.86 -35.47 -25.71
N PRO A 269 -8.94 -35.18 -26.45
CA PRO A 269 -9.77 -36.20 -27.05
C PRO A 269 -8.94 -37.16 -27.93
N GLN A 270 -9.50 -38.32 -28.28
CA GLN A 270 -8.83 -39.23 -29.21
C GLN A 270 -8.67 -38.58 -30.59
N TRP A 271 -7.50 -38.77 -31.19
CA TRP A 271 -7.17 -38.32 -32.54
C TRP A 271 -7.51 -39.44 -33.53
N VAL A 272 -8.52 -39.20 -34.37
CA VAL A 272 -9.19 -40.25 -35.15
C VAL A 272 -8.72 -40.36 -36.59
N SER A 273 -8.27 -39.26 -37.20
CA SER A 273 -7.80 -39.24 -38.59
C SER A 273 -6.45 -38.56 -38.71
N VAL A 274 -5.58 -39.16 -39.52
CA VAL A 274 -4.29 -38.57 -39.92
C VAL A 274 -4.55 -37.26 -40.67
N ARG A 275 -3.75 -36.23 -40.36
CA ARG A 275 -3.87 -34.83 -40.80
C ARG A 275 -5.01 -34.01 -40.19
N ASP A 276 -5.75 -34.55 -39.22
CA ASP A 276 -6.68 -33.70 -38.46
C ASP A 276 -5.89 -32.61 -37.72
N ALA A 277 -6.38 -31.38 -37.78
CA ALA A 277 -5.82 -30.21 -37.10
C ALA A 277 -6.97 -29.27 -36.69
N GLY A 278 -7.93 -29.83 -35.94
CA GLY A 278 -9.08 -29.09 -35.42
C GLY A 278 -8.95 -28.86 -33.92
N SER A 279 -10.07 -28.49 -33.28
CA SER A 279 -10.14 -28.22 -31.83
C SER A 279 -9.72 -29.39 -30.95
N ALA A 280 -9.84 -30.64 -31.42
CA ALA A 280 -9.36 -31.82 -30.69
C ALA A 280 -7.83 -31.93 -30.62
N GLN A 281 -7.12 -31.26 -31.54
CA GLN A 281 -5.66 -31.19 -31.63
C GLN A 281 -5.12 -29.84 -31.13
N GLN A 282 -5.97 -29.00 -30.55
CA GLN A 282 -5.58 -27.73 -29.96
C GLN A 282 -5.45 -27.89 -28.45
N THR A 283 -4.44 -27.25 -27.86
CA THR A 283 -4.34 -27.16 -26.40
C THR A 283 -5.51 -26.34 -25.83
N PRO A 284 -5.80 -26.44 -24.51
CA PRO A 284 -6.56 -25.40 -23.82
C PRO A 284 -5.83 -24.06 -23.91
N ASP A 285 -6.46 -23.01 -23.43
CA ASP A 285 -5.78 -21.72 -23.28
C ASP A 285 -4.57 -21.86 -22.35
N ILE A 286 -3.40 -21.49 -22.86
CA ILE A 286 -2.10 -21.51 -22.20
C ILE A 286 -1.56 -20.10 -21.97
N ALA A 287 -2.39 -19.06 -22.04
CA ALA A 287 -2.00 -17.67 -21.80
C ALA A 287 -1.18 -17.49 -20.51
N SER A 288 -1.57 -18.17 -19.42
CA SER A 288 -0.89 -18.08 -18.11
C SER A 288 0.59 -18.48 -18.15
N ILE A 289 0.94 -19.56 -18.86
CA ILE A 289 2.33 -20.02 -18.96
C ILE A 289 3.15 -19.18 -19.93
N ILE A 290 2.51 -18.59 -20.94
CA ILE A 290 3.17 -17.67 -21.89
C ILE A 290 3.41 -16.31 -21.23
N GLN A 291 2.44 -15.81 -20.46
CA GLN A 291 2.54 -14.58 -19.70
C GLN A 291 3.74 -14.60 -18.77
N GLU A 292 3.96 -15.70 -18.03
CA GLU A 292 5.11 -15.80 -17.12
C GLU A 292 6.46 -15.64 -17.83
N VAL A 293 6.57 -16.12 -19.08
CA VAL A 293 7.81 -15.97 -19.88
C VAL A 293 7.96 -14.56 -20.44
N VAL A 294 6.88 -13.97 -20.96
CA VAL A 294 6.87 -12.62 -21.56
C VAL A 294 7.08 -11.52 -20.50
N SER A 295 6.65 -11.77 -19.26
CA SER A 295 6.84 -10.85 -18.12
C SER A 295 8.26 -10.86 -17.53
N ARG A 296 9.17 -11.72 -18.00
CA ARG A 296 10.53 -11.80 -17.46
C ARG A 296 11.33 -10.54 -17.82
N SER A 297 12.09 -10.02 -16.87
CA SER A 297 12.88 -8.78 -17.03
C SER A 297 13.94 -8.84 -18.14
N GLY A 298 14.44 -10.04 -18.49
CA GLY A 298 15.38 -10.23 -19.60
C GLY A 298 14.75 -10.64 -20.93
N TYR A 299 13.43 -10.85 -20.99
CA TYR A 299 12.74 -11.21 -22.23
C TYR A 299 12.73 -10.03 -23.22
N THR A 300 12.82 -10.31 -24.52
CA THR A 300 12.78 -9.30 -25.59
C THR A 300 11.87 -9.77 -26.71
N ALA A 301 11.43 -8.88 -27.61
CA ALA A 301 10.59 -9.28 -28.74
C ALA A 301 11.21 -10.39 -29.63
N GLY A 302 12.54 -10.45 -29.72
CA GLY A 302 13.24 -11.50 -30.46
C GLY A 302 13.44 -12.82 -29.70
N SER A 303 13.03 -12.90 -28.43
CA SER A 303 13.26 -14.06 -27.58
C SER A 303 12.40 -15.26 -27.99
N ALA A 304 12.97 -16.45 -27.84
CA ALA A 304 12.29 -17.70 -28.10
C ALA A 304 11.58 -18.23 -26.84
N ILE A 305 10.42 -18.86 -27.05
CA ILE A 305 9.62 -19.49 -25.99
C ILE A 305 9.72 -21.01 -26.14
N VAL A 306 9.92 -21.72 -25.04
CA VAL A 306 9.86 -23.19 -25.00
C VAL A 306 8.66 -23.63 -24.19
N VAL A 307 7.86 -24.53 -24.77
CA VAL A 307 6.76 -25.23 -24.11
C VAL A 307 7.16 -26.70 -23.94
N ILE A 308 6.93 -27.22 -22.74
CA ILE A 308 7.26 -28.58 -22.31
C ILE A 308 5.97 -29.29 -21.93
N ILE A 309 5.75 -30.46 -22.54
CA ILE A 309 4.63 -31.36 -22.26
C ILE A 309 5.15 -32.62 -21.58
N ASP A 310 4.54 -32.95 -20.44
CA ASP A 310 4.79 -34.16 -19.65
C ASP A 310 3.45 -34.81 -19.28
N GLY A 311 3.45 -36.03 -18.75
CA GLY A 311 2.25 -36.74 -18.32
C GLY A 311 2.19 -38.20 -18.77
N VAL A 312 0.98 -38.69 -19.02
CA VAL A 312 0.70 -40.08 -19.39
C VAL A 312 -0.25 -40.17 -20.59
N GLY A 313 -0.20 -41.31 -21.28
CA GLY A 313 -0.98 -41.60 -22.49
C GLY A 313 -0.25 -41.20 -23.76
N ARG A 314 -0.94 -41.24 -24.90
CA ARG A 314 -0.33 -40.89 -26.20
C ARG A 314 -1.30 -40.18 -27.13
N ARG A 315 -0.80 -39.13 -27.77
CA ARG A 315 -1.28 -38.60 -29.06
C ARG A 315 -0.05 -38.38 -29.95
N THR A 316 -0.12 -38.74 -31.23
CA THR A 316 1.03 -38.67 -32.14
C THR A 316 0.85 -37.51 -33.12
N ALA A 317 1.68 -36.47 -32.96
CA ALA A 317 1.65 -35.28 -33.79
C ALA A 317 2.78 -35.28 -34.84
N GLU A 318 2.57 -34.56 -35.92
CA GLU A 318 3.63 -34.24 -36.88
C GLU A 318 4.75 -33.42 -36.21
N SER A 319 6.00 -33.85 -36.39
CA SER A 319 7.18 -33.07 -36.00
C SER A 319 7.65 -32.17 -37.15
N TYR A 320 8.65 -31.31 -36.90
CA TYR A 320 9.34 -30.58 -37.95
C TYR A 320 9.98 -31.52 -38.99
N ASN A 321 10.60 -32.62 -38.53
CA ASN A 321 11.30 -33.56 -39.39
C ASN A 321 10.35 -34.50 -40.16
N GLY A 322 9.13 -34.74 -39.67
CA GLY A 322 8.07 -35.41 -40.42
C GLY A 322 7.48 -34.50 -41.49
N SER A 323 6.95 -33.35 -41.06
CA SER A 323 6.35 -32.35 -41.94
C SER A 323 6.49 -30.95 -41.36
N SER A 324 7.52 -30.22 -41.79
CA SER A 324 7.73 -28.81 -41.41
C SER A 324 6.51 -27.89 -41.60
N SER A 325 5.61 -28.17 -42.55
CA SER A 325 4.37 -27.41 -42.75
C SER A 325 3.25 -27.77 -41.78
N SER A 326 3.34 -28.94 -41.13
CA SER A 326 2.35 -29.48 -40.20
C SER A 326 2.83 -29.53 -38.74
N ALA A 327 4.11 -29.22 -38.50
CA ALA A 327 4.74 -29.16 -37.17
C ALA A 327 3.97 -28.23 -36.21
N PRO A 328 4.12 -28.37 -34.89
CA PRO A 328 3.34 -27.60 -33.92
C PRO A 328 3.43 -26.09 -34.15
N GLN A 329 2.31 -25.39 -34.00
CA GLN A 329 2.22 -23.93 -34.14
C GLN A 329 1.63 -23.31 -32.88
N LEU A 330 2.37 -22.40 -32.26
CA LEU A 330 1.90 -21.57 -31.15
C LEU A 330 1.28 -20.29 -31.73
N CYS A 331 0.03 -20.03 -31.40
CA CYS A 331 -0.66 -18.77 -31.66
C CYS A 331 -0.92 -18.04 -30.34
N VAL A 332 -0.73 -16.72 -30.35
CA VAL A 332 -0.82 -15.86 -29.18
C VAL A 332 -1.54 -14.57 -29.57
N GLU A 333 -2.62 -14.29 -28.86
CA GLU A 333 -3.28 -12.99 -28.84
C GLU A 333 -2.76 -12.21 -27.63
N TYR A 334 -2.24 -11.01 -27.86
CA TYR A 334 -1.70 -10.16 -26.81
C TYR A 334 -2.09 -8.71 -27.06
N SER A 335 -2.19 -7.94 -25.98
CA SER A 335 -2.34 -6.50 -26.07
C SER A 335 -1.05 -5.78 -25.64
N LEU A 336 -0.74 -4.73 -26.39
CA LEU A 336 0.18 -3.70 -25.95
C LEU A 336 -0.71 -2.53 -25.58
N VAL A 337 -1.31 -2.57 -24.40
CA VAL A 337 -1.96 -1.39 -23.85
C VAL A 337 -0.82 -0.59 -23.22
N PRO A 338 -0.20 0.39 -23.92
CA PRO A 338 0.57 1.37 -23.20
C PRO A 338 -0.40 2.05 -22.23
N PRO A 339 -0.02 2.24 -20.96
CA PRO A 339 -0.87 2.93 -20.02
C PRO A 339 -1.28 4.29 -20.61
N ASP A 340 -2.54 4.70 -20.42
CA ASP A 340 -3.08 5.97 -20.95
C ASP A 340 -2.17 7.16 -20.63
N CYS A 341 -1.47 7.07 -19.50
CA CYS A 341 -0.45 8.00 -19.06
C CYS A 341 0.93 7.31 -18.99
N PRO A 342 1.67 7.24 -20.12
CA PRO A 342 2.94 6.49 -20.20
C PRO A 342 4.03 6.99 -19.25
N ALA A 343 4.03 8.30 -18.96
CA ALA A 343 4.99 8.90 -18.03
C ALA A 343 4.77 8.43 -16.58
N LEU A 344 3.52 8.13 -16.22
CA LEU A 344 3.14 7.60 -14.91
C LEU A 344 3.11 6.07 -14.89
N SER A 345 3.16 5.43 -16.06
CA SER A 345 2.91 3.99 -16.21
C SER A 345 1.56 3.56 -15.61
N ALA A 346 0.52 4.41 -15.74
CA ALA A 346 -0.83 4.22 -15.20
C ALA A 346 -1.92 4.63 -16.22
N ASN A 347 -3.12 4.07 -16.10
CA ASN A 347 -4.29 4.38 -16.91
C ASN A 347 -5.15 5.49 -16.27
N ILE A 348 -6.01 6.12 -17.05
CA ILE A 348 -6.97 7.12 -16.52
C ILE A 348 -7.94 6.41 -15.56
N GLY A 349 -8.13 6.99 -14.38
CA GLY A 349 -8.93 6.41 -13.30
C GLY A 349 -8.18 5.39 -12.42
N ASP A 350 -6.92 5.07 -12.72
CA ASP A 350 -6.08 4.30 -11.80
C ASP A 350 -5.85 5.12 -10.51
N PRO A 351 -5.87 4.47 -9.34
CA PRO A 351 -5.50 5.14 -8.10
C PRO A 351 -4.03 5.52 -8.17
N CYS A 352 -3.75 6.75 -7.76
CA CYS A 352 -2.39 7.26 -7.69
C CYS A 352 -2.21 7.98 -6.35
N ASN A 353 -1.04 8.59 -6.16
CA ASN A 353 -0.80 9.48 -5.03
C ASN A 353 0.03 10.64 -5.58
N ASP A 354 -0.50 11.86 -5.48
CA ASP A 354 0.15 13.08 -5.98
C ASP A 354 1.10 13.71 -4.94
N GLY A 355 1.15 13.12 -3.75
CA GLY A 355 1.91 13.59 -2.60
C GLY A 355 1.28 14.80 -1.93
N ASP A 356 0.04 15.16 -2.29
CA ASP A 356 -0.71 16.21 -1.64
C ASP A 356 -1.61 15.60 -0.56
N ASN A 357 -1.16 15.71 0.68
CA ASN A 357 -1.86 15.21 1.85
C ASN A 357 -3.20 15.95 2.09
N THR A 358 -3.43 17.07 1.39
CA THR A 358 -4.71 17.79 1.44
C THR A 358 -5.74 17.26 0.44
N THR A 359 -5.42 16.21 -0.32
CA THR A 359 -6.35 15.53 -1.21
C THR A 359 -6.52 14.05 -0.87
N VAL A 360 -7.70 13.50 -1.16
CA VAL A 360 -8.02 12.08 -0.96
C VAL A 360 -8.65 11.49 -2.21
N ASN A 361 -8.55 10.16 -2.36
CA ASN A 361 -9.02 9.43 -3.53
C ASN A 361 -8.33 9.91 -4.81
N ASP A 362 -7.00 10.07 -4.76
CA ASP A 362 -6.24 10.53 -5.91
C ASP A 362 -6.36 9.53 -7.05
N VAL A 363 -6.77 10.05 -8.19
CA VAL A 363 -6.93 9.29 -9.42
C VAL A 363 -6.19 9.98 -10.54
N VAL A 364 -5.67 9.19 -11.46
CA VAL A 364 -5.08 9.72 -12.69
C VAL A 364 -6.22 10.32 -13.52
N GLY A 365 -6.25 11.65 -13.62
CA GLY A 365 -7.23 12.38 -14.42
C GLY A 365 -6.99 12.25 -15.93
N ALA A 366 -7.96 12.68 -16.73
CA ALA A 366 -7.87 12.65 -18.20
C ALA A 366 -6.68 13.45 -18.78
N ASN A 367 -6.13 14.39 -18.01
CA ASN A 367 -4.93 15.16 -18.33
C ASN A 367 -3.61 14.47 -17.92
N CYS A 368 -3.66 13.22 -17.47
CA CYS A 368 -2.51 12.48 -16.93
C CYS A 368 -1.82 13.15 -15.74
N ILE A 369 -2.60 13.83 -14.92
CA ILE A 369 -2.18 14.35 -13.62
C ILE A 369 -2.83 13.48 -12.55
N CYS A 370 -2.04 13.10 -11.56
CA CYS A 370 -2.60 12.54 -10.35
C CYS A 370 -3.18 13.68 -9.53
N ALA A 371 -4.47 13.61 -9.21
CA ALA A 371 -5.13 14.60 -8.39
C ALA A 371 -6.25 13.94 -7.58
N GLY A 372 -6.37 14.32 -6.31
CA GLY A 372 -7.48 13.88 -5.46
C GLY A 372 -8.57 14.93 -5.27
N THR A 373 -9.56 14.54 -4.47
CA THR A 373 -10.61 15.44 -3.99
C THR A 373 -10.08 16.21 -2.79
N PRO A 374 -10.16 17.55 -2.76
CA PRO A 374 -9.70 18.36 -1.63
C PRO A 374 -10.38 17.95 -0.31
N THR A 375 -9.59 17.80 0.75
CA THR A 375 -10.06 17.53 2.11
C THR A 375 -10.36 18.84 2.85
N ALA A 376 -10.90 18.72 4.06
CA ALA A 376 -11.10 19.85 4.97
C ALA A 376 -9.78 20.59 5.32
N CYS A 377 -8.62 19.96 5.07
CA CYS A 377 -7.30 20.50 5.37
C CYS A 377 -6.68 21.35 4.24
N THR A 378 -7.44 21.57 3.17
CA THR A 378 -7.05 22.47 2.07
C THR A 378 -6.74 23.87 2.61
N GLY A 379 -5.48 24.30 2.54
CA GLY A 379 -4.99 25.59 3.03
C GLY A 379 -4.31 25.56 4.40
N TRP A 380 -4.42 24.46 5.15
CA TRP A 380 -3.79 24.26 6.45
C TRP A 380 -2.69 23.19 6.43
N GLY A 381 -2.82 22.18 5.57
CA GLY A 381 -1.94 21.01 5.54
C GLY A 381 -2.42 19.88 6.45
N ASP A 382 -1.83 18.71 6.26
CA ASP A 382 -1.94 17.51 7.11
C ASP A 382 -0.59 16.79 6.90
N ALA A 383 0.42 17.06 7.74
CA ALA A 383 1.81 16.76 7.37
C ALA A 383 2.19 15.29 7.59
N ASP A 384 1.48 14.56 8.44
CA ASP A 384 1.69 13.12 8.67
C ASP A 384 0.62 12.21 8.06
N GLY A 385 -0.49 12.78 7.56
CA GLY A 385 -1.51 12.10 6.76
C GLY A 385 -2.53 11.33 7.58
N ASP A 386 -2.80 11.73 8.83
CA ASP A 386 -3.76 11.07 9.72
C ASP A 386 -5.22 11.52 9.53
N GLY A 387 -5.43 12.59 8.76
CA GLY A 387 -6.74 13.16 8.46
C GLY A 387 -7.19 14.29 9.39
N VAL A 388 -6.33 14.76 10.29
CA VAL A 388 -6.48 15.98 11.08
C VAL A 388 -5.62 17.07 10.46
N CYS A 389 -6.15 18.29 10.41
CA CYS A 389 -5.41 19.38 9.77
C CYS A 389 -4.28 19.86 10.68
N SER A 390 -3.13 20.23 10.13
CA SER A 390 -1.92 20.64 10.86
C SER A 390 -2.10 21.77 11.88
N ASN A 391 -3.22 22.51 11.80
CA ASN A 391 -3.57 23.58 12.73
C ASN A 391 -4.49 23.13 13.89
N GLU A 392 -5.04 21.92 13.80
CA GLU A 392 -5.89 21.25 14.78
C GLU A 392 -5.18 20.03 15.41
N ASP A 393 -4.14 19.53 14.75
CA ASP A 393 -3.26 18.47 15.19
C ASP A 393 -2.17 18.98 16.17
N CYS A 394 -2.03 18.28 17.29
CA CYS A 394 -1.05 18.56 18.34
C CYS A 394 0.37 18.08 17.99
N ASP A 395 0.53 17.03 17.17
CA ASP A 395 1.82 16.58 16.63
C ASP A 395 1.72 16.16 15.16
N ASP A 396 1.86 17.15 14.30
CA ASP A 396 1.84 17.10 12.82
C ASP A 396 3.01 16.27 12.20
N ASN A 397 3.63 15.37 12.96
CA ASN A 397 4.61 14.39 12.47
C ASN A 397 4.34 12.95 12.97
N ASP A 398 3.33 12.74 13.81
CA ASP A 398 2.96 11.42 14.35
C ASP A 398 1.49 11.09 14.07
N PRO A 399 1.19 10.28 13.03
CA PRO A 399 -0.16 10.04 12.56
C PRO A 399 -1.01 9.17 13.49
N ALA A 400 -0.52 8.88 14.68
CA ALA A 400 -1.27 8.27 15.77
C ALA A 400 -1.99 9.30 16.65
N ILE A 401 -1.64 10.60 16.55
CA ILE A 401 -2.07 11.67 17.45
C ILE A 401 -3.09 12.58 16.75
N ILE A 402 -4.36 12.17 16.78
CA ILE A 402 -5.45 12.90 16.09
C ILE A 402 -6.12 13.98 16.96
N THR A 403 -5.51 14.37 18.09
CA THR A 403 -6.14 15.22 19.11
C THR A 403 -5.40 16.52 19.35
N GLY A 404 -6.10 17.55 19.84
CA GLY A 404 -5.48 18.82 20.23
C GLY A 404 -4.80 18.74 21.60
N ASP A 405 -4.32 19.88 22.11
CA ASP A 405 -3.83 20.06 23.49
C ASP A 405 -4.81 21.03 24.19
N ASN A 406 -5.71 20.52 25.04
CA ASN A 406 -6.81 21.34 25.57
C ASN A 406 -6.38 22.27 26.71
N ASP A 407 -5.29 21.99 27.41
CA ASP A 407 -4.85 22.79 28.55
C ASP A 407 -3.55 23.58 28.30
N GLY A 408 -2.84 23.27 27.21
CA GLY A 408 -1.74 24.04 26.65
C GLY A 408 -0.38 23.73 27.28
N ASP A 409 -0.18 22.54 27.86
CA ASP A 409 1.07 22.13 28.50
C ASP A 409 2.08 21.45 27.55
N GLY A 410 1.66 21.17 26.31
CA GLY A 410 2.46 20.53 25.27
C GLY A 410 2.33 19.00 25.24
N VAL A 411 1.36 18.42 25.93
CA VAL A 411 0.97 16.99 25.84
C VAL A 411 -0.40 16.89 25.16
N CYS A 412 -0.53 15.99 24.20
CA CYS A 412 -1.76 15.86 23.42
C CYS A 412 -2.88 15.16 24.22
N SER A 413 -4.13 15.59 24.03
CA SER A 413 -5.28 15.21 24.85
C SER A 413 -5.58 13.71 24.91
N ASP A 414 -5.17 12.93 23.91
CA ASP A 414 -5.31 11.47 23.85
C ASP A 414 -4.30 10.71 24.72
N VAL A 415 -3.15 11.32 25.00
CA VAL A 415 -2.12 10.80 25.90
C VAL A 415 -2.05 11.55 27.21
N ASP A 416 -2.81 12.64 27.37
CA ASP A 416 -2.94 13.38 28.62
C ASP A 416 -4.12 12.89 29.46
N CYS A 417 -3.81 12.18 30.54
CA CYS A 417 -4.77 11.70 31.52
C CYS A 417 -5.34 12.80 32.44
N ASN A 418 -4.88 14.04 32.32
CA ASN A 418 -5.48 15.20 32.97
C ASN A 418 -5.42 16.47 32.11
N ASP A 419 -6.05 16.38 30.95
CA ASP A 419 -6.25 17.38 29.88
C ASP A 419 -7.08 18.64 30.29
N ALA A 420 -6.96 19.09 31.54
CA ALA A 420 -7.65 20.25 32.09
C ALA A 420 -6.81 21.02 33.13
N ASP A 421 -5.57 20.58 33.42
CA ASP A 421 -4.67 21.20 34.39
C ASP A 421 -3.23 21.21 33.86
N PRO A 422 -2.77 22.35 33.28
CA PRO A 422 -1.49 22.45 32.57
C PRO A 422 -0.27 22.48 33.50
N THR A 423 -0.45 22.07 34.75
CA THR A 423 0.61 21.95 35.75
C THR A 423 0.92 20.50 36.12
N ILE A 424 0.22 19.54 35.53
CA ILE A 424 0.31 18.11 35.83
C ILE A 424 0.39 17.30 34.52
N ALA A 425 1.60 17.09 33.99
CA ALA A 425 1.80 16.16 32.88
C ALA A 425 1.55 14.73 33.39
N TYR A 426 0.48 14.08 32.93
CA TYR A 426 0.03 12.78 33.41
C TYR A 426 -0.22 11.87 32.20
N GLN A 427 0.81 11.18 31.70
CA GLN A 427 0.70 10.34 30.49
C GLN A 427 0.90 8.86 30.77
N PRO A 428 0.43 7.94 29.89
CA PRO A 428 0.74 6.52 30.02
C PRO A 428 2.24 6.26 30.18
N GLY A 429 2.62 5.55 31.24
CA GLY A 429 4.02 5.34 31.63
C GLY A 429 4.52 6.26 32.75
N ASP A 430 3.82 7.36 33.06
CA ASP A 430 4.16 8.20 34.21
C ASP A 430 3.94 7.44 35.53
N PRO A 431 4.84 7.62 36.51
CA PRO A 431 4.73 6.94 37.80
C PRO A 431 3.50 7.44 38.55
N CYS A 432 2.71 6.50 39.06
CA CYS A 432 1.49 6.79 39.82
C CYS A 432 1.39 5.92 41.08
N GLU A 433 0.34 6.11 41.88
CA GLU A 433 0.06 5.31 43.07
C GLU A 433 -1.41 4.89 43.09
N ASP A 434 -1.70 3.59 42.93
CA ASP A 434 -3.07 3.03 42.90
C ASP A 434 -3.63 2.74 44.31
N GLY A 435 -2.76 2.84 45.33
CA GLY A 435 -3.09 2.63 46.73
C GLY A 435 -3.23 1.16 47.14
N ASP A 436 -2.92 0.20 46.26
CA ASP A 436 -2.84 -1.22 46.60
C ASP A 436 -1.38 -1.59 46.95
N PRO A 437 -1.09 -2.01 48.20
CA PRO A 437 0.27 -2.35 48.61
C PRO A 437 0.81 -3.67 48.04
N THR A 438 0.09 -4.32 47.12
CA THR A 438 0.45 -5.60 46.51
C THR A 438 0.80 -5.52 45.02
N THR A 439 0.57 -4.37 44.41
CA THR A 439 1.07 -3.98 43.09
C THR A 439 2.44 -3.30 43.24
N PHE A 440 3.26 -3.35 42.20
CA PHE A 440 4.53 -2.60 42.13
C PHE A 440 4.75 -2.12 40.70
N GLY A 441 5.41 -0.96 40.54
CA GLY A 441 5.76 -0.43 39.21
C GLY A 441 4.56 0.22 38.53
N GLU A 442 3.73 0.87 39.35
CA GLU A 442 2.51 1.53 38.96
C GLU A 442 2.84 2.64 37.98
N THR A 443 2.30 2.46 36.78
CA THR A 443 2.33 3.48 35.76
C THR A 443 0.89 3.78 35.39
N ILE A 444 0.67 5.01 34.97
CA ILE A 444 -0.58 5.35 34.31
C ILE A 444 -0.69 4.45 33.08
N GLN A 445 -1.79 3.71 33.00
CA GLN A 445 -2.09 2.82 31.91
C GLN A 445 -2.71 3.62 30.76
N ALA A 446 -2.81 3.00 29.58
CA ALA A 446 -3.45 3.60 28.42
C ALA A 446 -4.94 3.97 28.63
N ASP A 447 -5.60 3.42 29.66
CA ASP A 447 -6.96 3.78 30.06
C ASP A 447 -7.02 4.85 31.16
N CYS A 448 -5.89 5.53 31.42
CA CYS A 448 -5.71 6.52 32.47
C CYS A 448 -6.00 6.02 33.89
N THR A 449 -6.02 4.70 34.08
CA THR A 449 -6.00 4.11 35.41
C THR A 449 -4.57 3.95 35.89
N CYS A 450 -4.38 4.08 37.20
CA CYS A 450 -3.14 3.66 37.82
C CYS A 450 -3.28 2.16 38.14
N ALA A 451 -2.47 1.31 37.54
CA ALA A 451 -2.50 -0.13 37.79
C ALA A 451 -1.13 -0.79 37.64
N GLY A 452 -0.92 -1.87 38.39
CA GLY A 452 0.24 -2.76 38.27
C GLY A 452 -0.15 -4.23 38.11
N GLY A 453 0.60 -4.98 37.30
CA GLY A 453 0.32 -6.39 36.98
C GLY A 453 0.99 -7.37 37.94
N GLY A 454 0.21 -8.04 38.79
CA GLY A 454 0.72 -8.97 39.81
C GLY A 454 1.34 -10.27 39.26
N SER A 455 2.66 -10.38 39.35
CA SER A 455 3.40 -11.32 40.22
C SER A 455 4.79 -10.72 40.36
N SER A 456 5.44 -10.73 41.54
CA SER A 456 6.78 -10.15 41.63
C SER A 456 7.68 -10.79 40.57
N PRO A 457 8.29 -10.01 39.66
CA PRO A 457 9.13 -10.57 38.63
C PRO A 457 10.25 -11.37 39.30
N THR A 458 10.55 -12.53 38.74
CA THR A 458 11.71 -13.31 39.18
C THR A 458 12.94 -12.60 38.65
N LEU A 459 13.76 -12.06 39.56
CA LEU A 459 15.09 -11.56 39.22
C LEU A 459 16.06 -12.76 39.13
N SER A 460 16.64 -12.95 37.96
CA SER A 460 17.72 -13.91 37.72
C SER A 460 18.97 -13.19 37.27
N CYS A 461 19.97 -13.13 38.15
CA CYS A 461 21.29 -12.60 37.84
C CYS A 461 22.26 -13.75 37.62
N SER A 462 23.06 -13.67 36.55
CA SER A 462 24.16 -14.59 36.30
C SER A 462 25.41 -13.82 35.92
N GLN A 463 26.46 -14.04 36.70
CA GLN A 463 27.79 -13.53 36.43
C GLN A 463 28.51 -14.44 35.42
N ILE A 464 29.34 -13.84 34.57
CA ILE A 464 30.23 -14.60 33.69
C ILE A 464 31.01 -15.61 34.52
N SER A 465 31.00 -16.87 34.09
CA SER A 465 31.44 -18.03 34.90
C SER A 465 32.62 -18.79 34.29
N ASN A 466 33.13 -18.35 33.14
CA ASN A 466 34.26 -18.94 32.44
C ASN A 466 35.08 -17.83 31.76
N GLY A 467 36.40 -18.01 31.65
CA GLY A 467 37.27 -17.03 31.00
C GLY A 467 37.12 -16.93 29.49
N ASN A 468 36.44 -17.90 28.85
CA ASN A 468 36.10 -17.82 27.43
C ASN A 468 34.69 -17.24 27.19
N ASP A 469 34.03 -16.75 28.24
CA ASP A 469 32.69 -16.18 28.15
C ASP A 469 32.71 -14.64 28.14
N ASP A 470 33.86 -14.01 28.31
CA ASP A 470 34.09 -12.60 28.01
C ASP A 470 35.30 -12.44 27.08
N ALA A 471 35.08 -11.76 25.95
CA ALA A 471 36.06 -11.71 24.89
C ALA A 471 36.03 -10.38 24.15
N GLU A 472 37.18 -10.02 23.59
CA GLU A 472 37.33 -8.79 22.80
C GLU A 472 37.91 -9.12 21.43
N GLU A 473 37.30 -8.58 20.39
CA GLU A 473 37.72 -8.79 19.02
C GLU A 473 38.18 -7.48 18.37
N SER A 474 39.44 -7.43 17.97
CA SER A 474 40.01 -6.31 17.22
C SER A 474 39.37 -6.13 15.83
N TRP A 475 39.45 -4.93 15.25
CA TRP A 475 38.96 -4.62 13.90
C TRP A 475 39.51 -5.49 12.75
N TYR A 476 40.62 -6.22 12.96
CA TYR A 476 41.17 -7.18 12.00
C TYR A 476 40.84 -8.65 12.35
N GLY A 477 39.85 -8.87 13.23
CA GLY A 477 39.26 -10.17 13.54
C GLY A 477 39.99 -11.01 14.58
N SER A 478 41.07 -10.52 15.19
CA SER A 478 41.75 -11.27 16.27
C SER A 478 40.95 -11.21 17.57
N VAL A 479 40.61 -12.38 18.11
CA VAL A 479 39.83 -12.55 19.36
C VAL A 479 40.76 -12.81 20.54
N SER A 480 40.59 -12.04 21.61
CA SER A 480 41.29 -12.19 22.89
C SER A 480 40.33 -12.75 23.93
N LEU A 481 40.61 -13.95 24.43
CA LEU A 481 39.83 -14.64 25.47
C LEU A 481 40.47 -14.53 26.86
N SER A 482 41.57 -13.77 27.00
CA SER A 482 42.33 -13.79 28.24
C SER A 482 42.89 -12.47 28.72
N ASN A 483 42.26 -11.37 28.32
CA ASN A 483 42.63 -10.06 28.81
C ASN A 483 42.19 -9.92 30.27
N SER A 484 42.95 -9.10 31.03
CA SER A 484 42.64 -8.80 32.43
C SER A 484 41.48 -7.82 32.55
N ASP A 485 41.24 -7.04 31.53
CA ASP A 485 40.26 -5.99 31.44
C ASP A 485 39.39 -6.19 30.20
N LEU A 486 38.22 -5.57 30.23
CA LEU A 486 37.33 -5.41 29.10
C LEU A 486 37.30 -3.91 28.77
N GLU A 487 38.03 -3.50 27.74
CA GLU A 487 37.89 -2.17 27.17
C GLU A 487 36.64 -2.15 26.31
N LEU A 488 35.54 -1.64 26.86
CA LEU A 488 34.30 -1.48 26.10
C LEU A 488 34.57 -0.63 24.85
N VAL A 489 34.72 -1.34 23.74
CA VAL A 489 35.04 -0.91 22.40
C VAL A 489 36.48 -0.42 22.15
N TYR A 490 36.96 0.67 22.76
CA TYR A 490 38.23 1.29 22.32
C TYR A 490 39.43 1.01 23.22
N ASP A 491 40.31 0.10 22.80
CA ASP A 491 41.60 -0.16 23.44
C ASP A 491 42.73 0.55 22.68
N GLY A 492 42.89 1.87 22.89
CA GLY A 492 44.10 2.66 22.59
C GLY A 492 44.95 2.21 21.38
N PHE A 493 45.85 1.24 21.58
CA PHE A 493 46.76 0.73 20.54
C PHE A 493 46.11 -0.18 19.49
N ARG A 494 45.02 -0.87 19.83
CA ARG A 494 44.27 -1.79 18.96
C ARG A 494 43.10 -1.14 18.23
N GLY A 495 42.67 0.06 18.65
CA GLY A 495 41.55 0.77 18.05
C GLY A 495 40.19 0.26 18.57
N ASN A 496 39.12 0.49 17.80
CA ASN A 496 37.79 -0.03 18.13
C ASN A 496 37.74 -1.56 17.97
N GLN A 497 37.05 -2.19 18.91
CA GLN A 497 36.87 -3.62 19.06
C GLN A 497 35.39 -3.94 19.28
N THR A 498 35.01 -5.18 19.02
CA THR A 498 33.70 -5.72 19.38
C THR A 498 33.84 -6.54 20.64
N ILE A 499 32.98 -6.29 21.62
CA ILE A 499 32.98 -7.01 22.90
C ILE A 499 31.91 -8.08 22.85
N GLY A 500 32.26 -9.30 23.26
CA GLY A 500 31.34 -10.42 23.41
C GLY A 500 31.25 -10.83 24.88
N LEU A 501 30.03 -10.88 25.41
CA LEU A 501 29.73 -11.30 26.77
C LEU A 501 28.72 -12.45 26.72
N ARG A 502 29.09 -13.61 27.25
CA ARG A 502 28.29 -14.82 27.25
C ARG A 502 27.89 -15.17 28.67
N PHE A 503 26.60 -15.33 28.89
CA PHE A 503 26.06 -15.63 30.21
C PHE A 503 25.38 -17.00 30.20
N ASN A 504 25.76 -17.85 31.15
CA ASN A 504 25.19 -19.19 31.33
C ASN A 504 24.16 -19.19 32.47
N GLY A 505 23.19 -20.11 32.43
CA GLY A 505 22.48 -20.51 33.65
C GLY A 505 21.43 -19.54 34.19
N HIS A 506 20.84 -18.68 33.36
CA HIS A 506 19.77 -17.77 33.80
C HIS A 506 18.44 -18.46 34.14
N ASN A 507 18.21 -19.69 33.64
CA ASN A 507 16.97 -20.45 33.89
C ASN A 507 15.68 -19.71 33.47
N ILE A 508 15.78 -18.74 32.56
CA ILE A 508 14.64 -17.99 32.04
C ILE A 508 13.80 -18.94 31.16
N PRO A 509 12.51 -19.16 31.45
CA PRO A 509 11.65 -20.00 30.62
C PRO A 509 11.58 -19.50 29.17
N ALA A 510 11.45 -20.42 28.21
CA ALA A 510 11.17 -20.05 26.83
C ALA A 510 9.84 -19.28 26.74
N GLY A 511 9.85 -18.16 26.01
CA GLY A 511 8.71 -17.25 25.89
C GLY A 511 8.33 -16.51 27.18
N ALA A 512 9.20 -16.46 28.19
CA ALA A 512 8.96 -15.62 29.36
C ALA A 512 8.84 -14.14 28.96
N ALA A 513 7.91 -13.43 29.60
CA ALA A 513 7.81 -11.98 29.46
C ALA A 513 8.90 -11.32 30.32
N ILE A 514 9.77 -10.55 29.68
CA ILE A 514 10.89 -9.85 30.34
C ILE A 514 10.39 -8.47 30.79
N ALA A 515 10.46 -8.22 32.10
CA ALA A 515 10.05 -6.96 32.71
C ALA A 515 11.16 -5.89 32.61
N ASN A 516 12.41 -6.31 32.84
CA ASN A 516 13.59 -5.45 32.81
C ASN A 516 14.83 -6.34 32.65
N ALA A 517 15.86 -5.87 31.95
CA ALA A 517 17.13 -6.55 31.91
C ALA A 517 18.30 -5.56 31.81
N TYR A 518 19.41 -5.86 32.45
CA TYR A 518 20.61 -5.01 32.39
C TYR A 518 21.88 -5.81 32.65
N ILE A 519 23.01 -5.27 32.18
CA ILE A 519 24.34 -5.75 32.58
C ILE A 519 24.91 -4.78 33.60
N GLN A 520 25.36 -5.31 34.74
CA GLN A 520 26.16 -4.58 35.72
C GLN A 520 27.64 -4.83 35.46
N PHE A 521 28.40 -3.76 35.21
CA PHE A 521 29.85 -3.80 35.14
C PHE A 521 30.50 -3.34 36.45
N THR A 522 31.73 -3.79 36.70
CA THR A 522 32.60 -3.26 37.76
C THR A 522 33.78 -2.53 37.13
N VAL A 523 34.07 -1.31 37.56
CA VAL A 523 35.19 -0.51 37.05
C VAL A 523 36.52 -1.19 37.36
N ASP A 524 37.34 -1.45 36.33
CA ASP A 524 38.74 -1.87 36.51
C ASP A 524 39.69 -0.67 36.48
N GLU A 525 39.50 0.24 35.53
CA GLU A 525 40.29 1.48 35.41
C GLU A 525 39.43 2.72 35.17
N THR A 526 39.92 3.87 35.63
CA THR A 526 39.26 5.19 35.43
C THR A 526 39.67 5.87 34.11
N ARG A 527 40.09 5.07 33.13
CA ARG A 527 40.54 5.53 31.81
C ARG A 527 39.36 5.65 30.86
N ASN A 528 38.76 6.85 30.82
CA ASN A 528 37.54 7.14 30.08
C ASN A 528 37.81 7.91 28.79
N ASP A 529 37.02 7.66 27.74
CA ASP A 529 36.89 8.56 26.59
C ASP A 529 35.47 9.15 26.56
N ASN A 530 35.32 10.44 26.23
CA ASN A 530 34.02 11.12 26.19
C ASN A 530 33.87 11.94 24.90
N PRO A 531 32.75 11.80 24.14
CA PRO A 531 31.63 10.89 24.41
C PRO A 531 32.03 9.41 24.24
N CYS A 532 31.41 8.53 25.03
CA CYS A 532 31.46 7.08 24.83
C CYS A 532 30.07 6.67 24.35
N LEU A 533 29.98 6.18 23.12
CA LEU A 533 28.72 5.84 22.46
C LEU A 533 28.76 4.35 22.13
N LEU A 534 28.05 3.55 22.90
CA LEU A 534 28.00 2.11 22.77
C LEU A 534 26.66 1.68 22.21
N THR A 535 26.64 0.60 21.43
CA THR A 535 25.42 -0.02 20.92
C THR A 535 25.46 -1.49 21.29
N ILE A 536 24.38 -1.95 21.92
CA ILE A 536 24.23 -3.27 22.52
C ILE A 536 23.29 -4.10 21.68
N TYR A 537 23.71 -5.32 21.35
CA TYR A 537 22.92 -6.31 20.61
C TYR A 537 22.92 -7.64 21.37
N GLY A 538 21.97 -8.52 21.04
CA GLY A 538 22.02 -9.93 21.39
C GLY A 538 22.57 -10.77 20.22
N GLU A 539 23.07 -11.97 20.50
CA GLU A 539 23.27 -12.99 19.46
C GLU A 539 21.93 -13.66 19.12
N ASP A 540 21.54 -13.61 17.84
CA ASP A 540 20.34 -14.26 17.32
C ASP A 540 20.55 -15.78 17.19
N SER A 541 20.56 -16.49 18.31
CA SER A 541 20.76 -17.94 18.37
C SER A 541 19.89 -18.61 19.43
N ASN A 542 19.55 -19.88 19.21
CA ASN A 542 18.77 -20.66 20.19
C ASN A 542 19.56 -20.97 21.47
N ASN A 543 20.87 -21.16 21.34
CA ASN A 543 21.79 -21.41 22.45
C ASN A 543 23.21 -21.02 22.03
N ALA A 544 23.70 -19.91 22.58
CA ALA A 544 24.97 -19.33 22.15
C ALA A 544 26.18 -20.20 22.52
N ALA A 545 27.09 -20.39 21.56
CA ALA A 545 28.34 -21.11 21.76
C ALA A 545 29.40 -20.25 22.48
N ALA A 546 30.31 -20.88 23.23
CA ALA A 546 31.43 -20.20 23.87
C ALA A 546 32.32 -19.48 22.84
N PHE A 547 32.99 -18.40 23.25
CA PHE A 547 33.92 -17.70 22.35
C PHE A 547 35.15 -18.56 22.07
N ALA A 548 35.65 -18.44 20.83
CA ALA A 548 36.83 -19.14 20.36
C ALA A 548 37.85 -18.15 19.77
N ASN A 549 39.13 -18.52 19.76
CA ASN A 549 40.21 -17.72 19.19
C ASN A 549 40.25 -17.74 17.65
N SER A 550 39.23 -18.30 16.99
CA SER A 550 39.06 -18.23 15.55
C SER A 550 38.82 -16.78 15.12
N SER A 551 39.38 -16.38 13.97
CA SER A 551 39.18 -15.02 13.45
C SER A 551 37.70 -14.67 13.32
N SER A 552 37.33 -13.46 13.73
CA SER A 552 36.00 -12.89 13.61
C SER A 552 34.89 -13.64 14.38
N ASN A 553 35.23 -14.41 15.42
CA ASN A 553 34.26 -15.23 16.17
C ASN A 553 33.14 -14.43 16.84
N ILE A 554 33.36 -13.15 17.13
CA ILE A 554 32.39 -12.25 17.76
C ILE A 554 31.64 -11.47 16.68
N SER A 555 32.35 -10.77 15.78
CA SER A 555 31.71 -9.91 14.78
C SER A 555 30.90 -10.67 13.72
N SER A 556 31.19 -11.96 13.50
CA SER A 556 30.43 -12.79 12.56
C SER A 556 29.14 -13.38 13.13
N ARG A 557 28.83 -13.16 14.41
CA ARG A 557 27.61 -13.68 15.04
C ARG A 557 26.39 -12.89 14.54
N SER A 558 25.33 -13.61 14.15
CA SER A 558 24.05 -12.99 13.80
C SER A 558 23.53 -12.20 14.98
N ARG A 559 23.05 -10.98 14.73
CA ARG A 559 22.58 -10.07 15.78
C ARG A 559 21.06 -10.07 15.84
N THR A 560 20.53 -9.81 17.02
CA THR A 560 19.12 -9.47 17.19
C THR A 560 18.76 -8.23 16.38
N THR A 561 17.48 -8.11 16.00
CA THR A 561 16.93 -6.89 15.42
C THR A 561 16.79 -5.78 16.45
N ALA A 562 16.41 -6.15 17.69
CA ALA A 562 16.43 -5.23 18.82
C ALA A 562 17.86 -4.82 19.18
N THR A 563 18.05 -3.53 19.48
CA THR A 563 19.33 -2.92 19.85
C THR A 563 19.10 -1.79 20.86
N VAL A 564 20.09 -1.54 21.72
CA VAL A 564 20.03 -0.47 22.73
C VAL A 564 21.27 0.40 22.64
N ASN A 565 21.08 1.72 22.53
CA ASN A 565 22.18 2.68 22.59
C ASN A 565 22.48 3.04 24.05
N TRP A 566 23.76 3.04 24.41
CA TRP A 566 24.23 3.37 25.75
C TRP A 566 25.34 4.41 25.71
N GLN A 567 25.13 5.52 26.41
CA GLN A 567 26.12 6.55 26.62
C GLN A 567 26.54 6.58 28.10
N PRO A 568 27.42 5.66 28.56
CA PRO A 568 27.80 5.62 29.96
C PRO A 568 28.48 6.92 30.38
N PRO A 569 28.22 7.47 31.58
CA PRO A 569 29.02 8.55 32.14
C PRO A 569 30.45 8.09 32.42
N ALA A 570 31.37 9.03 32.63
CA ALA A 570 32.76 8.69 32.93
C ALA A 570 32.89 7.99 34.30
N TRP A 571 33.53 6.83 34.34
CA TRP A 571 33.72 6.01 35.54
C TRP A 571 34.82 6.58 36.43
N GLN A 572 34.45 7.03 37.63
CA GLN A 572 35.31 7.87 38.48
C GLN A 572 36.16 7.10 39.50
N SER A 573 35.79 5.87 39.85
CA SER A 573 36.45 5.10 40.91
C SER A 573 36.59 3.62 40.55
N VAL A 574 37.78 3.05 40.72
CA VAL A 574 38.04 1.62 40.56
C VAL A 574 37.23 0.82 41.58
N GLY A 575 36.61 -0.27 41.13
CA GLY A 575 35.73 -1.12 41.94
C GLY A 575 34.31 -0.60 42.10
N SER A 576 33.95 0.54 41.50
CA SER A 576 32.55 0.97 41.47
C SER A 576 31.71 0.03 40.59
N ALA A 577 30.51 -0.31 41.06
CA ALA A 577 29.50 -1.07 40.35
C ALA A 577 28.12 -0.52 40.75
N GLY A 578 27.82 0.70 40.30
CA GLY A 578 26.53 1.36 40.51
C GLY A 578 25.83 1.66 39.19
N LEU A 579 24.80 2.52 39.24
CA LEU A 579 23.98 2.91 38.07
C LEU A 579 24.82 3.43 36.89
N ASP A 580 25.90 4.17 37.17
CA ASP A 580 26.84 4.68 36.15
C ASP A 580 27.54 3.57 35.35
N GLN A 581 27.63 2.36 35.90
CA GLN A 581 28.24 1.17 35.30
C GLN A 581 27.19 0.14 34.85
N GLN A 582 25.91 0.48 34.92
CA GLN A 582 24.81 -0.37 34.51
C GLN A 582 24.37 0.04 33.09
N THR A 583 24.04 -0.93 32.25
CA THR A 583 23.42 -0.63 30.95
C THR A 583 22.01 -0.05 31.14
N PRO A 584 21.46 0.65 30.14
CA PRO A 584 20.01 0.89 30.07
C PRO A 584 19.26 -0.43 29.98
N ASP A 585 17.93 -0.39 30.04
CA ASP A 585 17.12 -1.59 29.90
C ASP A 585 17.34 -2.24 28.53
N ILE A 586 17.76 -3.51 28.55
CA ILE A 586 17.98 -4.36 27.38
C ILE A 586 16.90 -5.46 27.26
N SER A 587 15.77 -5.31 27.95
CA SER A 587 14.65 -6.25 27.95
C SER A 587 14.21 -6.68 26.55
N ALA A 588 14.10 -5.75 25.60
CA ALA A 588 13.73 -6.04 24.21
C ALA A 588 14.71 -7.00 23.51
N ILE A 589 16.02 -6.86 23.76
CA ILE A 589 17.06 -7.75 23.22
C ILE A 589 16.90 -9.16 23.81
N ILE A 590 16.70 -9.25 25.12
CA ILE A 590 16.50 -10.53 25.80
C ILE A 590 15.19 -11.19 25.36
N GLN A 591 14.14 -10.40 25.15
CA GLN A 591 12.82 -10.86 24.72
C GLN A 591 12.90 -11.53 23.34
N GLU A 592 13.66 -10.97 22.40
CA GLU A 592 13.87 -11.57 21.08
C GLU A 592 14.50 -12.97 21.18
N ILE A 593 15.51 -13.14 22.04
CA ILE A 593 16.23 -14.41 22.22
C ILE A 593 15.35 -15.47 22.89
N VAL A 594 14.65 -15.13 23.97
CA VAL A 594 13.82 -16.10 24.72
C VAL A 594 12.56 -16.53 23.95
N ASN A 595 12.12 -15.72 22.98
CA ASN A 595 10.99 -16.03 22.11
C ASN A 595 11.33 -17.03 20.99
N LYS A 596 12.61 -17.35 20.79
CA LYS A 596 13.00 -18.30 19.74
C LYS A 596 12.48 -19.69 20.05
N SER A 597 11.87 -20.33 19.05
CA SER A 597 11.25 -21.66 19.21
C SER A 597 12.22 -22.78 19.62
N GLY A 598 13.53 -22.60 19.40
CA GLY A 598 14.57 -23.52 19.83
C GLY A 598 15.28 -23.13 21.14
N TYR A 599 14.92 -22.02 21.77
CA TYR A 599 15.47 -21.60 23.05
C TYR A 599 14.95 -22.49 24.19
N ALA A 600 15.85 -22.98 25.02
CA ALA A 600 15.55 -23.69 26.26
C ALA A 600 15.97 -22.87 27.48
N SER A 601 15.38 -23.10 28.66
CA SER A 601 15.73 -22.33 29.86
C SER A 601 17.19 -22.48 30.33
N SER A 602 17.87 -23.56 29.92
CA SER A 602 19.30 -23.76 30.15
C SER A 602 20.20 -23.17 29.07
N SER A 603 19.63 -22.49 28.08
CA SER A 603 20.41 -21.91 26.97
C SER A 603 21.24 -20.73 27.46
N SER A 604 22.34 -20.48 26.76
CA SER A 604 23.22 -19.35 27.05
C SER A 604 22.88 -18.17 26.17
N ILE A 605 23.00 -16.98 26.75
CA ILE A 605 22.72 -15.70 26.09
C ILE A 605 24.04 -15.00 25.81
N VAL A 606 24.21 -14.46 24.62
CA VAL A 606 25.35 -13.61 24.28
C VAL A 606 24.88 -12.20 24.02
N ILE A 607 25.59 -11.24 24.61
CA ILE A 607 25.47 -9.82 24.38
C ILE A 607 26.72 -9.34 23.66
N LEU A 608 26.51 -8.54 22.61
CA LEU A 608 27.53 -7.98 21.75
C LEU A 608 27.52 -6.47 21.91
N ILE A 609 28.68 -5.86 22.13
CA ILE A 609 28.80 -4.40 22.30
C ILE A 609 29.77 -3.85 21.27
N ASP A 610 29.27 -2.90 20.48
CA ASP A 610 30.03 -2.09 19.53
C ASP A 610 29.92 -0.61 19.85
N GLY A 611 30.62 0.25 19.10
CA GLY A 611 30.43 1.69 19.16
C GLY A 611 31.72 2.49 19.04
N THR A 612 31.87 3.51 19.87
CA THR A 612 33.06 4.37 19.98
C THR A 612 33.31 4.81 21.42
N GLY A 613 34.57 5.12 21.75
CA GLY A 613 34.99 5.50 23.10
C GLY A 613 35.31 4.29 23.98
N ARG A 614 35.64 4.55 25.25
CA ARG A 614 36.13 3.53 26.20
C ARG A 614 35.54 3.69 27.58
N ARG A 615 35.11 2.56 28.15
CA ARG A 615 35.02 2.29 29.59
C ARG A 615 35.77 1.00 29.87
N VAL A 616 36.47 0.90 31.00
CA VAL A 616 37.32 -0.27 31.31
C VAL A 616 36.69 -1.04 32.46
N ALA A 617 36.10 -2.19 32.13
CA ALA A 617 35.43 -3.07 33.08
C ALA A 617 36.32 -4.25 33.46
N LYS A 618 36.05 -4.83 34.63
CA LYS A 618 36.69 -6.08 35.05
C LYS A 618 36.25 -7.22 34.15
N SER A 619 37.22 -7.99 33.68
CA SER A 619 36.99 -9.30 33.06
C SER A 619 36.84 -10.40 34.12
N PHE A 620 36.31 -11.55 33.73
CA PHE A 620 36.37 -12.79 34.50
C PHE A 620 37.82 -13.16 34.87
N ASN A 621 38.75 -12.94 33.95
CA ASN A 621 40.15 -13.33 34.13
C ASN A 621 40.92 -12.43 35.11
N SER A 622 40.47 -11.20 35.34
CA SER A 622 40.95 -10.38 36.46
C SER A 622 40.25 -10.76 37.77
N SER A 623 38.92 -10.83 37.77
CA SER A 623 38.15 -11.13 38.98
C SER A 623 36.82 -11.79 38.64
N SER A 624 36.71 -13.10 38.89
CA SER A 624 35.49 -13.86 38.61
C SER A 624 34.26 -13.37 39.38
N SER A 625 34.46 -12.72 40.55
CA SER A 625 33.37 -12.18 41.37
C SER A 625 32.99 -10.74 41.02
N GLU A 626 33.74 -10.08 40.14
CA GLU A 626 33.48 -8.71 39.70
C GLU A 626 33.36 -8.61 38.17
N ALA A 627 33.34 -9.76 37.49
CA ALA A 627 33.06 -9.89 36.06
C ALA A 627 31.66 -9.36 35.74
N PRO A 628 31.34 -9.07 34.47
CA PRO A 628 30.01 -8.62 34.09
C PRO A 628 28.92 -9.58 34.56
N GLU A 629 27.82 -9.02 35.07
CA GLU A 629 26.65 -9.78 35.54
C GLU A 629 25.42 -9.32 34.76
N LEU A 630 24.74 -10.27 34.12
CA LEU A 630 23.45 -10.02 33.47
C LEU A 630 22.35 -10.32 34.47
N CYS A 631 21.52 -9.33 34.75
CA CYS A 631 20.33 -9.43 35.59
C CYS A 631 19.08 -9.30 34.72
N VAL A 632 18.18 -10.27 34.82
CA VAL A 632 16.92 -10.30 34.06
C VAL A 632 15.76 -10.50 35.03
N GLU A 633 14.84 -9.54 35.02
CA GLU A 633 13.56 -9.61 35.71
C GLU A 633 12.52 -10.12 34.72
N TYR A 634 11.89 -11.25 35.04
CA TYR A 634 10.90 -11.86 34.15
C TYR A 634 9.72 -12.43 34.92
N PHE A 635 8.58 -12.49 34.26
CA PHE A 635 7.42 -13.21 34.76
C PHE A 635 7.50 -14.67 34.31
N GLY A 636 7.33 -15.60 35.27
CA GLY A 636 7.31 -17.03 34.94
C GLY A 636 6.21 -17.33 33.92
N ALA A 637 6.43 -18.32 33.04
CA ALA A 637 5.41 -18.76 32.11
C ALA A 637 4.20 -19.30 32.90
N SER A 638 3.18 -18.46 33.09
CA SER A 638 1.92 -18.89 33.66
C SER A 638 1.33 -19.98 32.76
N SER A 639 1.14 -21.16 33.33
CA SER A 639 0.29 -22.18 32.74
C SER A 639 -1.12 -21.61 32.58
N LEU A 640 -1.48 -21.16 31.38
CA LEU A 640 -2.88 -21.12 30.98
C LEU A 640 -3.33 -22.56 30.74
N SER A 641 -3.55 -23.32 31.81
CA SER A 641 -4.44 -24.48 31.71
C SER A 641 -5.86 -23.94 31.71
N ALA A 642 -6.61 -24.26 30.66
CA ALA A 642 -8.05 -24.19 30.64
C ALA A 642 -8.65 -24.76 31.96
N PRO A 643 -9.76 -24.21 32.46
CA PRO A 643 -10.40 -24.73 33.65
C PRO A 643 -10.93 -26.14 33.41
N ALA A 644 -10.43 -27.11 34.18
CA ALA A 644 -10.97 -28.46 34.23
C ALA A 644 -12.17 -28.51 35.19
N GLY A 645 -13.30 -29.02 34.69
CA GLY A 645 -14.50 -29.35 35.45
C GLY A 645 -15.31 -30.51 34.85
N VAL A 646 -14.90 -31.76 35.13
CA VAL A 646 -15.70 -32.95 35.52
C VAL A 646 -16.78 -33.47 34.53
N ALA A 647 -16.94 -34.76 34.16
CA ALA A 647 -16.68 -36.11 34.70
C ALA A 647 -16.50 -37.12 33.52
N THR A 648 -16.05 -38.38 33.61
CA THR A 648 -16.32 -39.49 34.55
C THR A 648 -15.24 -40.59 34.46
N GLU A 649 -15.16 -41.37 35.54
CA GLU A 649 -14.27 -42.49 35.87
C GLU A 649 -14.09 -43.62 34.83
N GLY A 650 -12.96 -44.34 34.93
CA GLY A 650 -12.81 -45.67 34.32
C GLY A 650 -11.39 -46.25 34.30
N SER A 651 -10.90 -46.70 35.46
CA SER A 651 -9.66 -47.46 35.67
C SER A 651 -9.47 -48.72 34.79
N ALA A 652 -8.26 -48.96 34.27
CA ALA A 652 -7.39 -50.12 34.58
C ALA A 652 -6.26 -50.34 33.55
N ARG A 653 -5.20 -50.99 34.04
CA ARG A 653 -3.83 -51.09 33.54
C ARG A 653 -3.52 -52.17 32.49
N GLU A 654 -2.40 -51.91 31.80
CA GLU A 654 -1.33 -52.81 31.30
C GLU A 654 -1.66 -53.85 30.21
N GLU A 655 -1.03 -53.74 29.03
CA GLU A 655 0.12 -54.56 28.62
C GLU A 655 0.67 -54.24 27.21
N PHE A 656 1.87 -54.77 26.98
CA PHE A 656 2.78 -54.76 25.84
C PHE A 656 2.20 -55.13 24.44
N SER A 657 3.02 -54.79 23.45
CA SER A 657 3.28 -55.46 22.15
C SER A 657 2.57 -54.94 20.87
N GLN A 658 3.39 -54.30 20.02
CA GLN A 658 3.29 -54.30 18.55
C GLN A 658 3.40 -55.77 18.01
N PRO A 659 2.99 -56.13 16.76
CA PRO A 659 3.10 -55.30 15.55
C PRO A 659 2.03 -55.49 14.44
N PHE A 660 1.91 -54.53 13.51
CA PHE A 660 1.51 -54.82 12.13
C PHE A 660 2.08 -53.76 11.17
N GLN A 661 2.61 -54.23 10.03
CA GLN A 661 3.26 -53.44 8.99
C GLN A 661 2.36 -53.31 7.74
N ALA A 662 2.62 -52.23 7.01
CA ALA A 662 2.51 -52.02 5.55
C ALA A 662 1.18 -51.45 4.98
N GLY A 663 1.37 -50.45 4.10
CA GLY A 663 0.38 -49.83 3.20
C GLY A 663 0.40 -48.30 3.32
N THR A 664 1.12 -47.54 2.47
CA THR A 664 0.61 -46.85 1.24
C THR A 664 -0.34 -45.71 1.62
N GLU A 665 -0.20 -44.42 1.27
CA GLU A 665 0.32 -43.72 0.09
C GLU A 665 0.66 -42.26 0.48
N GLU A 666 1.48 -41.57 -0.32
CA GLU A 666 1.53 -40.10 -0.34
C GLU A 666 0.46 -39.53 -1.30
N ALA A 667 0.01 -38.32 -0.96
CA ALA A 667 -0.69 -37.27 -1.73
C ALA A 667 -2.23 -37.15 -1.59
N HIS A 668 -2.68 -35.97 -1.15
CA HIS A 668 -3.60 -35.12 -1.93
C HIS A 668 -3.61 -33.65 -1.43
N PRO A 669 -3.56 -32.65 -2.34
CA PRO A 669 -3.96 -31.28 -2.07
C PRO A 669 -5.49 -31.13 -2.14
N ASP A 670 -5.98 -30.10 -1.44
CA ASP A 670 -7.37 -29.63 -1.27
C ASP A 670 -8.17 -30.25 -0.11
N GLU A 671 -7.82 -29.81 1.11
CA GLU A 671 -8.64 -30.00 2.31
C GLU A 671 -9.95 -29.17 2.25
N ILE A 672 -9.96 -28.05 1.51
CA ILE A 672 -11.09 -27.10 1.38
C ILE A 672 -11.29 -26.74 -0.11
N GLY A 673 -12.53 -26.88 -0.60
CA GLY A 673 -12.95 -26.43 -1.92
C GLY A 673 -13.22 -24.91 -2.01
N ALA A 674 -13.47 -24.41 -3.21
CA ALA A 674 -13.70 -22.98 -3.45
C ALA A 674 -14.83 -22.41 -2.57
N ILE A 675 -14.60 -21.22 -2.01
CA ILE A 675 -15.57 -20.52 -1.16
C ILE A 675 -16.53 -19.69 -2.02
N ARG A 676 -17.81 -19.65 -1.62
CA ARG A 676 -18.84 -18.81 -2.22
C ARG A 676 -19.45 -17.90 -1.17
N VAL A 677 -19.55 -16.62 -1.49
CA VAL A 677 -20.13 -15.60 -0.60
C VAL A 677 -21.46 -15.13 -1.17
N TYR A 678 -22.53 -15.18 -0.37
CA TYR A 678 -23.85 -14.70 -0.78
C TYR A 678 -24.62 -14.13 0.43
N PRO A 679 -25.56 -13.19 0.24
CA PRO A 679 -25.73 -12.37 -0.96
C PRO A 679 -24.49 -11.51 -1.19
N ASN A 680 -24.18 -11.27 -2.47
CA ASN A 680 -23.11 -10.39 -2.89
C ASN A 680 -23.64 -9.53 -4.05
N PRO A 681 -23.95 -8.24 -3.85
CA PRO A 681 -23.64 -7.43 -2.66
C PRO A 681 -24.40 -7.85 -1.39
N GLY A 682 -23.76 -7.75 -0.23
CA GLY A 682 -24.35 -7.95 1.10
C GLY A 682 -24.55 -6.60 1.83
N SER A 683 -25.35 -6.58 2.90
CA SER A 683 -25.60 -5.35 3.69
C SER A 683 -25.08 -5.49 5.13
N GLN A 684 -25.67 -6.40 5.91
CA GLN A 684 -25.28 -6.64 7.32
C GLN A 684 -25.12 -8.13 7.69
N GLU A 685 -25.45 -9.02 6.76
CA GLU A 685 -25.34 -10.47 6.92
C GLU A 685 -24.89 -11.10 5.59
N LEU A 686 -23.98 -12.07 5.67
CA LEU A 686 -23.56 -12.88 4.53
C LEU A 686 -23.23 -14.31 4.94
N TRP A 687 -23.29 -15.21 3.97
CA TRP A 687 -23.03 -16.64 4.11
C TRP A 687 -21.83 -17.04 3.26
N VAL A 688 -20.96 -17.86 3.85
CA VAL A 688 -19.77 -18.41 3.20
C VAL A 688 -19.96 -19.92 3.08
N GLU A 689 -20.13 -20.42 1.85
CA GLU A 689 -20.31 -21.84 1.56
C GLU A 689 -19.05 -22.43 0.92
N PHE A 690 -18.63 -23.61 1.40
CA PHE A 690 -17.51 -24.38 0.86
C PHE A 690 -17.62 -25.85 1.21
N THR A 691 -16.91 -26.71 0.48
CA THR A 691 -16.81 -28.14 0.82
C THR A 691 -15.49 -28.44 1.51
N SER A 692 -15.50 -29.31 2.52
CA SER A 692 -14.29 -29.84 3.16
C SER A 692 -14.20 -31.34 2.99
N THR A 693 -12.99 -31.88 2.85
CA THR A 693 -12.72 -33.33 2.90
C THR A 693 -12.30 -33.81 4.30
N VAL A 694 -12.03 -32.87 5.21
CA VAL A 694 -11.50 -33.11 6.57
C VAL A 694 -12.36 -32.45 7.66
N GLU A 695 -12.24 -32.93 8.89
CA GLU A 695 -12.76 -32.24 10.08
C GLU A 695 -11.66 -31.38 10.71
N GLY A 696 -12.01 -30.20 11.22
CA GLY A 696 -11.01 -29.31 11.80
C GLY A 696 -11.55 -27.91 12.11
N LYS A 697 -10.62 -26.98 12.37
CA LYS A 697 -10.91 -25.56 12.52
C LYS A 697 -10.36 -24.80 11.33
N VAL A 698 -11.13 -23.84 10.83
CA VAL A 698 -10.70 -22.90 9.79
C VAL A 698 -10.71 -21.49 10.35
N GLN A 699 -9.77 -20.67 9.94
CA GLN A 699 -9.75 -19.24 10.24
C GLN A 699 -10.29 -18.48 9.05
N LEU A 700 -11.28 -17.63 9.27
CA LEU A 700 -11.87 -16.76 8.26
C LEU A 700 -11.43 -15.32 8.55
N GLN A 701 -10.81 -14.67 7.56
CA GLN A 701 -10.39 -13.28 7.65
C GLN A 701 -11.01 -12.47 6.52
N ALA A 702 -11.48 -11.25 6.80
CA ALA A 702 -11.81 -10.28 5.76
C ALA A 702 -10.88 -9.08 5.84
N ARG A 703 -10.41 -8.61 4.69
CA ARG A 703 -9.59 -7.40 4.55
C ARG A 703 -10.27 -6.39 3.66
N ASN A 704 -10.14 -5.10 3.97
CA ASN A 704 -10.55 -4.03 3.06
C ASN A 704 -9.54 -3.92 1.89
N ILE A 705 -9.82 -3.03 0.93
CA ILE A 705 -8.94 -2.82 -0.24
C ILE A 705 -7.52 -2.35 0.12
N ASN A 706 -7.35 -1.73 1.29
CA ASN A 706 -6.05 -1.29 1.81
C ASN A 706 -5.29 -2.42 2.53
N GLY A 707 -5.82 -3.65 2.55
CA GLY A 707 -5.21 -4.81 3.19
C GLY A 707 -5.41 -4.89 4.71
N GLN A 708 -6.09 -3.91 5.31
CA GLN A 708 -6.39 -3.88 6.75
C GLN A 708 -7.38 -5.00 7.11
N LEU A 709 -7.05 -5.75 8.16
CA LEU A 709 -7.89 -6.83 8.68
C LEU A 709 -9.11 -6.23 9.38
N VAL A 710 -10.31 -6.49 8.84
CA VAL A 710 -11.58 -5.99 9.38
C VAL A 710 -12.41 -7.07 10.06
N ILE A 711 -12.16 -8.35 9.75
CA ILE A 711 -12.81 -9.51 10.38
C ILE A 711 -11.78 -10.61 10.57
N SER A 712 -11.80 -11.29 11.72
CA SER A 712 -11.04 -12.52 11.96
C SER A 712 -11.80 -13.44 12.92
N GLU A 713 -12.31 -14.55 12.39
CA GLU A 713 -13.10 -15.54 13.13
C GLU A 713 -12.55 -16.95 12.95
N VAL A 714 -12.87 -17.87 13.87
CA VAL A 714 -12.48 -19.28 13.79
C VAL A 714 -13.72 -20.16 13.86
N HIS A 715 -13.88 -21.06 12.91
CA HIS A 715 -15.06 -21.92 12.76
C HIS A 715 -14.68 -23.40 12.71
N GLU A 716 -15.50 -24.25 13.31
CA GLU A 716 -15.36 -25.71 13.19
C GLU A 716 -16.05 -26.21 11.91
N ILE A 717 -15.38 -27.10 11.20
CA ILE A 717 -15.83 -27.64 9.92
C ILE A 717 -15.89 -29.17 9.96
N ARG A 718 -16.75 -29.73 9.12
CA ARG A 718 -16.90 -31.19 8.96
C ARG A 718 -16.69 -31.59 7.50
N PRO A 719 -16.33 -32.86 7.23
CA PRO A 719 -16.32 -33.38 5.87
C PRO A 719 -17.71 -33.23 5.23
N GLY A 720 -17.76 -32.67 4.02
CA GLY A 720 -18.99 -32.31 3.30
C GLY A 720 -19.16 -30.80 3.09
N SER A 721 -20.38 -30.35 2.81
CA SER A 721 -20.67 -28.91 2.65
C SER A 721 -20.75 -28.23 4.02
N ASN A 722 -20.10 -27.07 4.13
CA ASN A 722 -20.10 -26.21 5.31
C ASN A 722 -20.63 -24.83 4.90
N THR A 723 -21.38 -24.20 5.81
CA THR A 723 -21.89 -22.83 5.64
C THR A 723 -21.61 -22.06 6.91
N ILE A 724 -20.89 -20.94 6.79
CA ILE A 724 -20.61 -20.01 7.89
C ILE A 724 -21.48 -18.78 7.69
N ALA A 725 -22.25 -18.38 8.71
CA ALA A 725 -22.98 -17.12 8.72
C ALA A 725 -22.12 -16.04 9.38
N MET A 726 -22.02 -14.88 8.73
CA MET A 726 -21.38 -13.69 9.24
C MET A 726 -22.47 -12.64 9.46
N GLU A 727 -22.85 -12.46 10.72
CA GLU A 727 -23.96 -11.61 11.13
C GLU A 727 -23.44 -10.31 11.81
N GLY A 728 -24.18 -9.22 11.70
CA GLY A 728 -23.87 -7.96 12.40
C GLY A 728 -22.66 -7.21 11.85
N LEU A 729 -22.41 -7.32 10.55
CA LEU A 729 -21.28 -6.69 9.88
C LEU A 729 -21.41 -5.16 9.89
N GLN A 730 -20.69 -4.49 10.79
CA GLN A 730 -20.56 -3.02 10.82
C GLN A 730 -19.44 -2.54 9.89
N LEU A 731 -19.44 -3.03 8.65
CA LEU A 731 -18.46 -2.65 7.65
C LEU A 731 -18.96 -1.44 6.83
N PRO A 732 -18.09 -0.45 6.52
CA PRO A 732 -18.40 0.57 5.53
C PRO A 732 -18.79 -0.02 4.17
N GLY A 733 -19.51 0.75 3.35
CA GLY A 733 -19.80 0.33 1.97
C GLY A 733 -18.50 0.25 1.18
N GLY A 734 -18.23 -0.87 0.51
CA GLY A 734 -16.95 -1.08 -0.15
C GLY A 734 -16.68 -2.52 -0.58
N ILE A 735 -15.50 -2.71 -1.18
CA ILE A 735 -14.99 -4.01 -1.62
C ILE A 735 -14.15 -4.64 -0.51
N TYR A 736 -14.37 -5.92 -0.26
CA TYR A 736 -13.64 -6.71 0.72
C TYR A 736 -13.14 -8.02 0.13
N PHE A 737 -11.99 -8.48 0.62
CA PHE A 737 -11.41 -9.79 0.29
C PHE A 737 -11.50 -10.71 1.49
N LEU A 738 -12.24 -11.80 1.33
CA LEU A 738 -12.42 -12.84 2.32
C LEU A 738 -11.40 -13.96 2.05
N GLN A 739 -10.67 -14.38 3.09
CA GLN A 739 -9.70 -15.46 3.07
C GLN A 739 -10.06 -16.51 4.12
N LEU A 740 -10.14 -17.77 3.71
CA LEU A 740 -10.36 -18.92 4.59
C LEU A 740 -9.09 -19.78 4.64
N PHE A 741 -8.50 -19.87 5.83
CA PHE A 741 -7.29 -20.61 6.12
C PHE A 741 -7.64 -21.95 6.78
N ALA A 742 -7.18 -23.05 6.18
CA ALA A 742 -7.25 -24.39 6.72
C ALA A 742 -5.87 -25.05 6.62
N GLY A 743 -5.10 -25.01 7.72
CA GLY A 743 -3.70 -25.43 7.70
C GLY A 743 -2.87 -24.57 6.75
N GLN A 744 -2.37 -25.17 5.66
CA GLN A 744 -1.61 -24.48 4.60
C GLN A 744 -2.49 -24.11 3.39
N THR A 745 -3.75 -24.53 3.36
CA THR A 745 -4.68 -24.23 2.26
C THR A 745 -5.35 -22.89 2.51
N ILE A 746 -5.34 -22.00 1.51
CA ILE A 746 -6.00 -20.69 1.54
C ILE A 746 -7.00 -20.62 0.38
N GLN A 747 -8.25 -20.35 0.70
CA GLN A 747 -9.29 -20.03 -0.28
C GLN A 747 -9.67 -18.56 -0.17
N SER A 748 -9.92 -17.90 -1.30
CA SER A 748 -10.20 -16.46 -1.33
C SER A 748 -11.43 -16.12 -2.18
N ALA A 749 -12.21 -15.13 -1.75
CA ALA A 749 -13.36 -14.62 -2.48
C ALA A 749 -13.53 -13.12 -2.23
N LYS A 750 -14.02 -12.41 -3.25
CA LYS A 750 -14.39 -11.00 -3.17
C LYS A 750 -15.87 -10.88 -2.78
N PHE A 751 -16.19 -9.96 -1.88
CA PHE A 751 -17.57 -9.54 -1.62
C PHE A 751 -17.68 -8.02 -1.50
N ILE A 752 -18.88 -7.50 -1.75
CA ILE A 752 -19.21 -6.08 -1.72
C ILE A 752 -20.21 -5.84 -0.60
N ILE A 753 -19.97 -4.84 0.24
CA ILE A 753 -20.98 -4.32 1.18
C ILE A 753 -21.64 -3.10 0.55
N GLN A 754 -22.96 -3.13 0.41
CA GLN A 754 -23.78 -1.98 0.05
C GLN A 754 -24.39 -1.39 1.32
N LYS A 755 -24.23 -0.07 1.49
CA LYS A 755 -24.89 0.68 2.57
C LYS A 755 -26.38 0.77 2.23
N GLU A 756 -27.25 0.31 3.13
CA GLU A 756 -28.70 0.58 3.03
C GLU A 756 -29.02 2.05 3.31
#